data_AF-A0A323UC60-F1
#
_entry.id   AF-A0A323UC60-F1
#
_cell.length_a   1.000
_cell.length_b   1.000
_cell.length_c   1.000
_cell.angle_alpha   90.00
_cell.angle_beta   90.00
_cell.angle_gamma   90.00
#
_symmetry.space_group_name_H-M   'P 1'
#
loop_
_entity.id
_entity.type
_entity.pdbx_description
1 polymer ?
#
loop_
_entity_poly.entity_id
_entity_poly.type
_entity_poly.pdbx_seq_one_letter_code
_entity_poly.pdbx_strand_id
1 'polypeptide(L)'
;MPDLLLELFSEEIPARMQGKAADDLKRLVTDKLVAEGLVYEGAKAFATPRRLALTVHGIPARQPDLKDERKGPKVGAPEAAVQGFLKATGLASLDEAKIQRDPKKGDFYVALIEKPGKPAIEVIAEFLPVIVRTFPWPKSMRWGERSRKPGALQWVRPLHSIVATFGIDTEEPEVVHFHVDGIEAGQTTRGHRFMAPDAFEVRRFEDYEAKLFAAKVVLDPARRKDIILADAKTLAQAQNYELVEDQGLLDEVSGLVEWPVPLMGSFDKDFLTIPDEVIRATIRANQKCFVVADPSTGKLANKFILTANIEASDGGAAITAGNERVIRARLSDAKFFYETDLKTKLEDRLPKFDQIVFHEKLGTQAERIARIERLAAEIAPLVGADVEKAKTAARLCKADLLTEVVGEFPELQGLMGKYYALAQGEDASVAAACEEHYKPQGPADRVPTDPVSIAVGLADKISTLVGFWIEDEKPTGSKDPYALRRAALGVIRSIISNDIRLPLTPHLRSEWSAYAERGRGLTALSHEAIGDLLLFFADRLKVQLRDQGARHDLVDAVFALEGQDDILMIVRRVEALAAFLATDDGKNLLAGTKRAANILRIEEKKDGRAFDGVPDASLYAQDEEKALAAAIDRAKADAGAAVAKEDFAAAMTAMAGLRPAVDAFFDKVTVNADDKAVRENRLKLLNEIRAATRAVADFSKIQD
;
A
#
# COMPACT_ATOMS: atom_id res chain seq x y z
N MET A 1 -1.88 35.52 16.43
CA MET A 1 -0.96 34.64 17.18
C MET A 1 0.34 34.59 16.40
N PRO A 2 1.52 34.48 17.05
CA PRO A 2 2.78 34.49 16.32
C PRO A 2 3.00 33.29 15.41
N ASP A 3 3.72 33.52 14.33
CA ASP A 3 4.04 32.55 13.29
C ASP A 3 5.52 32.20 13.32
N LEU A 4 5.85 30.95 13.01
CA LEU A 4 7.21 30.45 12.87
C LEU A 4 7.57 30.33 11.39
N LEU A 5 8.68 30.95 10.98
CA LEU A 5 9.38 30.65 9.73
C LEU A 5 10.67 29.91 10.04
N LEU A 6 10.89 28.76 9.39
CA LEU A 6 12.11 27.98 9.47
C LEU A 6 12.63 27.66 8.06
N GLU A 7 13.92 27.87 7.83
CA GLU A 7 14.66 27.39 6.65
C GLU A 7 15.90 26.62 7.09
N LEU A 8 16.14 25.48 6.45
CA LEU A 8 17.39 24.73 6.49
C LEU A 8 17.99 24.75 5.08
N PHE A 9 18.99 25.61 4.86
CA PHE A 9 19.64 25.79 3.56
C PHE A 9 20.90 24.94 3.44
N SER A 10 20.99 24.08 2.43
CA SER A 10 22.08 23.11 2.23
C SER A 10 22.60 23.09 0.78
N GLU A 11 23.60 22.25 0.53
CA GLU A 11 23.88 21.74 -0.83
C GLU A 11 22.74 20.83 -1.32
N GLU A 12 22.82 20.42 -2.60
CA GLU A 12 21.74 19.74 -3.35
C GLU A 12 21.21 18.45 -2.70
N ILE A 13 20.00 18.55 -2.15
CA ILE A 13 19.15 17.47 -1.66
C ILE A 13 18.63 16.68 -2.86
N PRO A 14 18.87 15.37 -2.94
CA PRO A 14 18.34 14.55 -4.03
C PRO A 14 16.81 14.66 -4.15
N ALA A 15 16.29 14.91 -5.36
CA ALA A 15 14.86 15.11 -5.62
C ALA A 15 13.96 14.05 -4.97
N ARG A 16 14.34 12.77 -5.09
CA ARG A 16 13.62 11.62 -4.49
C ARG A 16 13.45 11.67 -2.97
N MET A 17 14.23 12.48 -2.25
CA MET A 17 14.17 12.61 -0.78
C MET A 17 13.41 13.85 -0.31
N GLN A 18 13.19 14.84 -1.19
CA GLN A 18 12.69 16.16 -0.80
C GLN A 18 11.26 16.13 -0.25
N GLY A 19 10.33 15.46 -0.93
CA GLY A 19 8.92 15.40 -0.50
C GLY A 19 8.77 14.79 0.90
N LYS A 20 9.34 13.60 1.11
CA LYS A 20 9.35 12.95 2.42
C LYS A 20 10.03 13.80 3.49
N ALA A 21 11.13 14.47 3.15
CA ALA A 21 11.82 15.35 4.10
C ALA A 21 10.98 16.57 4.50
N ALA A 22 10.24 17.19 3.56
CA ALA A 22 9.30 18.26 3.90
C ALA A 22 8.19 17.77 4.85
N ASP A 23 7.62 16.58 4.58
CA ASP A 23 6.60 15.97 5.43
C ASP A 23 7.14 15.62 6.82
N ASP A 24 8.34 15.04 6.90
CA ASP A 24 9.00 14.70 8.16
C ASP A 24 9.34 15.96 8.96
N LEU A 25 9.81 17.05 8.32
CA LEU A 25 10.07 18.33 8.99
C LEU A 25 8.78 18.90 9.59
N LYS A 26 7.71 18.96 8.79
CA LYS A 26 6.39 19.43 9.25
C LYS A 26 5.95 18.62 10.46
N ARG A 27 5.89 17.29 10.32
CA ARG A 27 5.44 16.38 11.38
C ARG A 27 6.27 16.52 12.65
N LEU A 28 7.60 16.47 12.56
CA LEU A 28 8.47 16.52 13.74
C LEU A 28 8.32 17.83 14.51
N VAL A 29 8.19 18.97 13.80
CA VAL A 29 7.99 20.28 14.44
C VAL A 29 6.60 20.38 15.05
N THR A 30 5.55 20.02 14.31
CA THR A 30 4.16 20.11 14.80
C THR A 30 3.88 19.16 15.95
N ASP A 31 4.41 17.93 15.90
CA ASP A 31 4.29 16.95 17.00
C ASP A 31 4.95 17.50 18.28
N LYS A 32 6.10 18.18 18.14
CA LYS A 32 6.77 18.81 19.27
C LYS A 32 6.03 20.01 19.82
N LEU A 33 5.51 20.89 18.96
CA LEU A 33 4.66 22.00 19.39
C LEU A 33 3.46 21.49 20.21
N VAL A 34 2.75 20.49 19.72
CA VAL A 34 1.60 19.90 20.42
C VAL A 34 2.01 19.22 21.73
N ALA A 35 3.11 18.46 21.74
CA ALA A 35 3.62 17.82 22.96
C ALA A 35 4.00 18.84 24.04
N GLU A 36 4.43 20.03 23.63
CA GLU A 36 4.76 21.16 24.50
C GLU A 36 3.54 22.06 24.82
N GLY A 37 2.32 21.66 24.44
CA GLY A 37 1.09 22.40 24.73
C GLY A 37 0.87 23.65 23.86
N LEU A 38 1.63 23.80 22.78
CA LEU A 38 1.53 24.90 21.82
C LEU A 38 0.72 24.44 20.60
N VAL A 39 -0.61 24.62 20.67
CA VAL A 39 -1.51 24.32 19.54
C VAL A 39 -1.31 25.36 18.43
N TYR A 40 -1.40 24.99 17.16
CA TYR A 40 -1.21 25.89 16.02
C TYR A 40 -2.41 25.83 15.07
N GLU A 41 -2.58 26.85 14.23
CA GLU A 41 -3.70 26.96 13.27
C GLU A 41 -3.43 26.23 11.96
N GLY A 42 -2.20 26.32 11.44
CA GLY A 42 -1.81 25.69 10.18
C GLY A 42 -0.31 25.51 10.06
N ALA A 43 0.12 24.56 9.22
CA ALA A 43 1.53 24.36 8.92
C ALA A 43 1.74 23.87 7.49
N LYS A 44 2.72 24.43 6.78
CA LYS A 44 3.09 24.04 5.42
C LYS A 44 4.60 23.96 5.28
N ALA A 45 5.08 22.81 4.79
CA ALA A 45 6.48 22.60 4.48
C ALA A 45 6.73 22.71 2.98
N PHE A 46 7.94 23.11 2.64
CA PHE A 46 8.41 23.32 1.28
C PHE A 46 9.79 22.69 1.12
N ALA A 47 10.11 22.31 -0.10
CA ALA A 47 11.44 21.85 -0.45
C ALA A 47 11.86 22.38 -1.81
N THR A 48 13.15 22.66 -1.94
CA THR A 48 13.83 22.92 -3.21
C THR A 48 15.09 22.02 -3.27
N PRO A 49 15.82 21.97 -4.40
CA PRO A 49 17.14 21.35 -4.42
C PRO A 49 18.03 21.71 -3.24
N ARG A 50 17.94 22.91 -2.66
CA ARG A 50 18.87 23.39 -1.63
C ARG A 50 18.21 23.77 -0.32
N ARG A 51 16.90 23.55 -0.15
CA ARG A 51 16.14 24.06 0.99
C ARG A 51 15.14 23.02 1.49
N LEU A 52 15.02 22.94 2.81
CA LEU A 52 13.80 22.54 3.48
C LEU A 52 13.29 23.74 4.25
N ALA A 53 12.06 24.15 4.01
CA ALA A 53 11.43 25.27 4.71
C ALA A 53 10.10 24.84 5.34
N LEU A 54 9.71 25.51 6.41
CA LEU A 54 8.47 25.29 7.13
C LEU A 54 7.93 26.64 7.59
N THR A 55 6.63 26.85 7.37
CA THR A 55 5.87 27.87 8.08
C THR A 55 4.83 27.21 8.97
N VAL A 56 4.67 27.73 10.19
CA VAL A 56 3.62 27.33 11.14
C VAL A 56 2.91 28.59 11.61
N HIS A 57 1.60 28.63 11.37
CA HIS A 57 0.76 29.77 11.66
C HIS A 57 0.04 29.60 13.00
N GLY A 58 -0.10 30.70 13.72
CA GLY A 58 -1.02 30.83 14.84
C GLY A 58 -0.58 30.07 16.10
N ILE A 59 0.70 30.14 16.45
CA ILE A 59 1.24 29.53 17.68
C ILE A 59 0.99 30.48 18.87
N PRO A 60 0.49 30.02 20.03
CA PRO A 60 0.42 30.79 21.25
C PRO A 60 1.79 31.36 21.63
N ALA A 61 1.84 32.63 22.08
CA ALA A 61 3.08 33.27 22.48
C ALA A 61 3.75 32.62 23.70
N ARG A 62 3.00 31.82 24.47
CA ARG A 62 3.46 31.14 25.69
C ARG A 62 2.75 29.80 25.86
N GLN A 63 3.44 28.83 26.46
CA GLN A 63 2.82 27.59 26.93
C GLN A 63 1.72 27.89 27.97
N PRO A 64 0.69 27.03 28.06
CA PRO A 64 -0.26 27.10 29.16
C PRO A 64 0.43 26.75 30.49
N ASP A 65 -0.02 27.36 31.58
CA ASP A 65 0.46 27.01 32.91
C ASP A 65 -0.02 25.60 33.27
N LEU A 66 0.90 24.73 33.70
CA LEU A 66 0.60 23.37 34.11
C LEU A 66 0.25 23.38 35.60
N LYS A 67 -0.97 22.93 35.93
CA LYS A 67 -1.40 22.70 37.31
C LYS A 67 -1.49 21.19 37.53
N ASP A 68 -0.65 20.66 38.42
CA ASP A 68 -0.67 19.25 38.83
C ASP A 68 -1.06 19.14 40.30
N GLU A 69 -2.05 18.29 40.61
CA GLU A 69 -2.51 18.06 41.97
C GLU A 69 -1.96 16.72 42.48
N ARG A 70 -0.96 16.78 43.35
CA ARG A 70 -0.34 15.59 43.93
C ARG A 70 -0.90 15.32 45.32
N LYS A 71 -1.69 14.25 45.44
CA LYS A 71 -2.21 13.79 46.72
C LYS A 71 -1.10 13.23 47.60
N GLY A 72 -0.97 13.80 48.78
CA GLY A 72 -0.03 13.44 49.82
C GLY A 72 -0.61 12.54 50.90
N PRO A 73 0.15 12.34 51.99
CA PRO A 73 -0.26 11.51 53.11
C PRO A 73 -1.43 12.15 53.90
N LYS A 74 -2.05 11.35 54.78
CA LYS A 74 -3.10 11.84 55.69
C LYS A 74 -2.55 12.89 56.67
N VAL A 75 -3.41 13.79 57.12
CA VAL A 75 -3.11 14.71 58.22
C VAL A 75 -2.74 13.90 59.47
N GLY A 76 -1.57 14.18 60.06
CA GLY A 76 -1.01 13.42 61.18
C GLY A 76 -0.21 12.17 60.81
N ALA A 77 0.13 11.97 59.53
CA ALA A 77 0.99 10.85 59.10
C ALA A 77 2.42 10.93 59.68
N PRO A 78 3.14 9.79 59.77
CA PRO A 78 4.51 9.74 60.26
C PRO A 78 5.45 10.69 59.51
N GLU A 79 6.41 11.26 60.23
CA GLU A 79 7.31 12.31 59.73
C GLU A 79 8.07 11.90 58.47
N ALA A 80 8.44 10.63 58.33
CA ALA A 80 9.07 10.09 57.12
C ALA A 80 8.18 10.20 55.86
N ALA A 81 6.86 10.00 56.00
CA ALA A 81 5.91 10.11 54.88
C ALA A 81 5.68 11.58 54.49
N VAL A 82 5.68 12.48 55.47
CA VAL A 82 5.62 13.93 55.26
C VAL A 82 6.87 14.43 54.52
N GLN A 83 8.07 14.05 54.98
CA GLN A 83 9.32 14.43 54.35
C GLN A 83 9.46 13.88 52.92
N GLY A 84 9.02 12.64 52.68
CA GLY A 84 8.95 12.07 51.34
C GLY A 84 8.01 12.84 50.40
N PHE A 85 6.88 13.31 50.92
CA PHE A 85 5.92 14.12 50.17
C PHE A 85 6.44 15.52 49.85
N LEU A 86 7.03 16.22 50.82
CA LEU A 86 7.65 17.54 50.61
C LEU A 86 8.78 17.45 49.57
N LYS A 87 9.65 16.44 49.67
CA LYS A 87 10.72 16.20 48.68
C LYS A 87 10.19 15.89 47.28
N ALA A 88 9.09 15.13 47.18
CA ALA A 88 8.51 14.74 45.89
C ALA A 88 7.69 15.85 45.22
N THR A 89 7.21 16.83 45.99
CA THR A 89 6.38 17.95 45.50
C THR A 89 7.17 19.25 45.37
N GLY A 90 8.34 19.35 46.01
CA GLY A 90 9.17 20.55 46.03
C GLY A 90 8.70 21.63 47.00
N LEU A 91 7.71 21.34 47.85
CA LEU A 91 7.20 22.25 48.88
C LEU A 91 8.21 22.43 50.01
N ALA A 92 8.35 23.65 50.53
CA ALA A 92 9.27 23.96 51.62
C ALA A 92 8.71 23.56 53.00
N SER A 93 7.38 23.53 53.14
CA SER A 93 6.70 23.12 54.37
C SER A 93 5.28 22.60 54.09
N LEU A 94 4.66 21.94 55.09
CA LEU A 94 3.28 21.47 54.98
C LEU A 94 2.23 22.60 54.91
N ASP A 95 2.61 23.82 55.31
CA ASP A 95 1.71 24.99 55.28
C ASP A 95 1.40 25.45 53.85
N GLU A 96 2.21 25.03 52.87
CA GLU A 96 2.01 25.28 51.44
C GLU A 96 1.10 24.22 50.78
N ALA A 97 0.76 23.13 51.50
CA ALA A 97 -0.14 22.10 51.02
C ALA A 97 -1.59 22.37 51.43
N LYS A 98 -2.54 22.13 50.53
CA LYS A 98 -3.97 22.27 50.81
C LYS A 98 -4.49 21.02 51.49
N ILE A 99 -5.29 21.18 52.55
CA ILE A 99 -5.95 20.05 53.22
C ILE A 99 -7.28 19.75 52.50
N GLN A 100 -7.39 18.55 51.92
CA GLN A 100 -8.62 18.04 51.34
C GLN A 100 -9.30 17.08 52.32
N ARG A 101 -10.52 17.42 52.74
CA ARG A 101 -11.32 16.61 53.68
C ARG A 101 -12.09 15.51 52.96
N ASP A 102 -11.92 14.26 53.40
CA ASP A 102 -12.66 13.09 52.87
C ASP A 102 -13.48 12.44 54.01
N PRO A 103 -14.82 12.45 53.93
CA PRO A 103 -15.70 11.94 54.99
C PRO A 103 -15.54 10.44 55.30
N LYS A 104 -14.93 9.65 54.40
CA LYS A 104 -14.75 8.20 54.56
C LYS A 104 -13.29 7.81 54.82
N LYS A 105 -12.33 8.60 54.35
CA LYS A 105 -10.90 8.24 54.37
C LYS A 105 -10.03 9.15 55.24
N GLY A 106 -10.58 10.23 55.82
CA GLY A 106 -9.84 11.20 56.64
C GLY A 106 -9.18 12.29 55.80
N ASP A 107 -8.68 13.34 56.44
CA ASP A 107 -8.10 14.51 55.77
C ASP A 107 -6.72 14.19 55.16
N PHE A 108 -6.43 14.68 53.96
CA PHE A 108 -5.15 14.49 53.25
C PHE A 108 -4.52 15.83 52.87
N TYR A 109 -3.18 15.87 52.84
CA TYR A 109 -2.46 16.97 52.21
C TYR A 109 -2.47 16.81 50.69
N VAL A 110 -2.69 17.90 49.96
CA VAL A 110 -2.63 17.96 48.49
C VAL A 110 -1.70 19.11 48.11
N ALA A 111 -0.66 18.79 47.33
CA ALA A 111 0.24 19.80 46.78
C ALA A 111 -0.31 20.24 45.42
N LEU A 112 -0.53 21.54 45.27
CA LEU A 112 -0.82 22.14 43.99
C LEU A 112 0.53 22.59 43.39
N ILE A 113 1.01 21.85 42.40
CA ILE A 113 2.26 22.17 41.71
C ILE A 113 1.88 23.00 40.49
N GLU A 114 2.11 24.32 40.56
CA GLU A 114 1.97 25.21 39.41
C GLU A 114 3.33 25.40 38.75
N LYS A 115 3.44 24.97 37.49
CA LYS A 115 4.61 25.27 36.65
C LYS A 115 4.20 26.34 35.64
N PRO A 116 4.76 27.57 35.73
CA PRO A 116 4.45 28.61 34.77
C PRO A 116 4.92 28.17 33.37
N GLY A 117 4.08 28.42 32.37
CA GLY A 117 4.42 28.15 30.97
C GLY A 117 5.57 29.04 30.50
N LYS A 118 6.46 28.48 29.67
CA LYS A 118 7.58 29.22 29.06
C LYS A 118 7.15 30.01 27.82
N PRO A 119 7.83 31.12 27.46
CA PRO A 119 7.67 31.77 26.16
C PRO A 119 7.86 30.76 25.03
N ALA A 120 6.97 30.78 24.03
CA ALA A 120 7.01 29.79 22.96
C ALA A 120 8.32 29.84 22.15
N ILE A 121 8.90 31.03 21.98
CA ILE A 121 10.18 31.21 21.29
C ILE A 121 11.33 30.44 21.97
N GLU A 122 11.36 30.40 23.30
CA GLU A 122 12.37 29.65 24.07
C GLU A 122 12.17 28.13 23.90
N VAL A 123 10.92 27.67 23.94
CA VAL A 123 10.57 26.26 23.74
C VAL A 123 10.96 25.80 22.33
N ILE A 124 10.67 26.62 21.32
CA ILE A 124 11.05 26.36 19.93
C ILE A 124 12.59 26.28 19.79
N ALA A 125 13.32 27.20 20.42
CA ALA A 125 14.78 27.20 20.45
C ALA A 125 15.37 25.93 21.09
N GLU A 126 14.69 25.34 22.08
CA GLU A 126 15.12 24.10 22.74
C GLU A 126 15.00 22.86 21.83
N PHE A 127 13.87 22.70 21.12
CA PHE A 127 13.62 21.46 20.36
C PHE A 127 14.12 21.47 18.90
N LEU A 128 14.20 22.63 18.23
CA LEU A 128 14.64 22.70 16.84
C LEU A 128 16.04 22.09 16.59
N PRO A 129 17.06 22.37 17.43
CA PRO A 129 18.38 21.74 17.27
C PRO A 129 18.33 20.21 17.37
N VAL A 130 17.44 19.69 18.21
CA VAL A 130 17.28 18.24 18.39
C VAL A 130 16.70 17.62 17.12
N ILE A 131 15.66 18.22 16.55
CA ILE A 131 15.05 17.77 15.29
C ILE A 131 16.09 17.77 14.15
N VAL A 132 16.89 18.83 14.02
CA VAL A 132 17.94 18.90 12.98
C VAL A 132 18.99 17.81 13.19
N ARG A 133 19.39 17.51 14.44
CA ARG A 133 20.40 16.49 14.73
C ARG A 133 19.89 15.06 14.53
N THR A 134 18.60 14.81 14.75
CA THR A 134 17.99 13.47 14.67
C THR A 134 17.14 13.27 13.42
N PHE A 135 17.29 14.17 12.43
CA PHE A 135 16.44 14.17 11.25
C PHE A 135 16.53 12.84 10.47
N PRO A 136 15.39 12.22 10.12
CA PRO A 136 15.33 10.83 9.65
C PRO A 136 15.69 10.69 8.15
N TRP A 137 16.89 11.12 7.77
CA TRP A 137 17.38 10.95 6.41
C TRP A 137 17.53 9.47 6.05
N PRO A 138 16.98 8.98 4.91
CA PRO A 138 17.21 7.60 4.45
C PRO A 138 18.69 7.29 4.23
N LYS A 139 19.47 8.31 3.88
CA LYS A 139 20.93 8.25 3.78
C LYS A 139 21.51 9.58 4.23
N SER A 140 22.20 9.57 5.37
CA SER A 140 22.95 10.71 5.89
C SER A 140 24.45 10.55 5.64
N MET A 141 25.17 11.67 5.64
CA MET A 141 26.62 11.73 5.53
C MET A 141 27.18 12.73 6.56
N ARG A 142 28.49 12.66 6.80
CA ARG A 142 29.23 13.64 7.61
C ARG A 142 30.19 14.38 6.69
N TRP A 143 30.34 15.70 6.88
CA TRP A 143 31.06 16.55 5.93
C TRP A 143 32.12 17.43 6.59
N GLY A 144 33.16 17.77 5.83
CA GLY A 144 34.18 18.75 6.20
C GLY A 144 35.04 18.36 7.41
N GLU A 145 35.81 19.32 7.91
CA GLU A 145 36.70 19.10 9.07
C GLU A 145 35.93 18.75 10.35
N ARG A 146 34.70 19.28 10.49
CA ARG A 146 33.78 19.01 11.62
C ARG A 146 33.44 17.52 11.73
N SER A 147 33.40 16.78 10.62
CA SER A 147 33.17 15.33 10.60
C SER A 147 34.19 14.51 11.38
N ARG A 148 35.37 15.06 11.70
CA ARG A 148 36.43 14.36 12.45
C ARG A 148 36.13 14.25 13.95
N LYS A 149 35.20 15.06 14.49
CA LYS A 149 34.87 15.08 15.92
C LYS A 149 33.69 14.16 16.23
N PRO A 150 33.69 13.40 17.34
CA PRO A 150 32.48 12.69 17.81
C PRO A 150 31.30 13.65 17.95
N GLY A 151 30.10 13.24 17.48
CA GLY A 151 28.89 14.07 17.55
C GLY A 151 28.70 15.08 16.40
N ALA A 152 29.51 15.01 15.34
CA ALA A 152 29.32 15.86 14.15
C ALA A 152 27.95 15.64 13.50
N LEU A 153 27.39 16.71 12.91
CA LEU A 153 26.07 16.65 12.27
C LEU A 153 26.07 15.61 11.14
N GLN A 154 25.04 14.75 11.17
CA GLN A 154 24.71 13.88 10.05
C GLN A 154 23.57 14.53 9.27
N TRP A 155 23.83 14.87 8.01
CA TRP A 155 22.84 15.49 7.12
C TRP A 155 22.95 14.89 5.73
N VAL A 156 21.92 15.06 4.90
CA VAL A 156 21.93 14.54 3.51
C VAL A 156 23.10 15.11 2.70
N ARG A 157 23.42 16.38 2.93
CA ARG A 157 24.49 17.17 2.30
C ARG A 157 24.98 18.26 3.27
N PRO A 158 26.04 19.04 2.99
CA PRO A 158 26.43 20.13 3.89
C PRO A 158 25.31 21.16 4.12
N LEU A 159 24.94 21.41 5.38
CA LEU A 159 24.06 22.51 5.79
C LEU A 159 24.89 23.80 5.88
N HIS A 160 24.35 24.91 5.37
CA HIS A 160 25.06 26.19 5.22
C HIS A 160 24.51 27.29 6.13
N SER A 161 23.19 27.41 6.23
CA SER A 161 22.54 28.42 7.07
C SER A 161 21.17 27.95 7.55
N ILE A 162 20.72 28.57 8.64
CA ILE A 162 19.40 28.35 9.24
C ILE A 162 18.71 29.70 9.36
N VAL A 163 17.52 29.84 8.78
CA VAL A 163 16.61 30.95 9.11
C VAL A 163 15.62 30.45 10.15
N ALA A 164 15.43 31.18 11.24
CA ALA A 164 14.38 30.89 12.20
C ALA A 164 13.85 32.20 12.81
N THR A 165 12.64 32.59 12.44
CA THR A 165 11.99 33.81 12.96
C THR A 165 10.61 33.49 13.54
N PHE A 166 10.23 34.21 14.59
CA PHE A 166 8.98 34.02 15.32
C PHE A 166 8.36 35.36 15.69
N GLY A 167 7.11 35.60 15.30
CA GLY A 167 6.45 36.86 15.61
C GLY A 167 5.06 37.00 15.00
N ILE A 168 4.32 38.02 15.43
CA ILE A 168 3.00 38.33 14.88
C ILE A 168 3.13 39.19 13.60
N ASP A 169 2.12 39.10 12.73
CA ASP A 169 2.12 39.80 11.43
C ASP A 169 2.23 41.32 11.52
N THR A 170 1.84 41.90 12.66
CA THR A 170 1.82 43.36 12.89
C THR A 170 3.13 43.90 13.44
N GLU A 171 4.08 43.05 13.85
CA GLU A 171 5.34 43.45 14.48
C GLU A 171 6.55 42.91 13.72
N GLU A 172 7.74 43.37 14.10
CA GLU A 172 9.01 42.80 13.62
C GLU A 172 9.24 41.46 14.35
N PRO A 173 9.40 40.34 13.62
CA PRO A 173 9.58 39.04 14.24
C PRO A 173 10.96 38.90 14.87
N GLU A 174 11.03 38.17 15.97
CA GLU A 174 12.27 37.88 16.68
C GLU A 174 12.98 36.67 16.06
N VAL A 175 14.32 36.67 16.12
CA VAL A 175 15.10 35.49 15.72
C VAL A 175 15.02 34.43 16.81
N VAL A 176 14.71 33.19 16.44
CA VAL A 176 14.78 32.06 17.36
C VAL A 176 16.24 31.67 17.57
N HIS A 177 16.82 32.05 18.70
CA HIS A 177 18.26 31.87 18.96
C HIS A 177 18.62 30.42 19.32
N PHE A 178 19.23 29.71 18.38
CA PHE A 178 19.89 28.42 18.60
C PHE A 178 21.00 28.18 17.58
N HIS A 179 21.83 27.17 17.82
CA HIS A 179 22.85 26.75 16.88
C HIS A 179 22.88 25.23 16.67
N VAL A 180 23.28 24.82 15.47
CA VAL A 180 23.53 23.41 15.14
C VAL A 180 24.90 23.27 14.52
N ASP A 181 25.78 22.54 15.20
CA ASP A 181 27.13 22.21 14.73
C ASP A 181 27.93 23.45 14.23
N GLY A 182 27.78 24.58 14.94
CA GLY A 182 28.43 25.85 14.60
C GLY A 182 27.75 26.69 13.51
N ILE A 183 26.48 26.41 13.22
CA ILE A 183 25.61 27.24 12.36
C ILE A 183 24.58 27.90 13.28
N GLU A 184 24.66 29.22 13.42
CA GLU A 184 23.70 30.03 14.17
C GLU A 184 22.43 30.25 13.33
N ALA A 185 21.27 30.16 13.99
CA ALA A 185 20.00 30.56 13.40
C ALA A 185 19.93 32.09 13.30
N GLY A 186 19.39 32.58 12.18
CA GLY A 186 19.27 34.01 11.91
C GLY A 186 18.10 34.33 11.00
N GLN A 187 18.23 35.44 10.27
CA GLN A 187 17.23 35.94 9.32
C GLN A 187 17.78 36.09 7.90
N THR A 188 19.01 35.61 7.64
CA THR A 188 19.68 35.76 6.35
C THR A 188 19.58 34.49 5.52
N THR A 189 19.12 34.64 4.28
CA THR A 189 19.10 33.59 3.27
C THR A 189 19.78 34.06 1.98
N ARG A 190 19.69 33.27 0.90
CA ARG A 190 20.26 33.55 -0.43
C ARG A 190 19.23 33.23 -1.50
N GLY A 191 19.43 33.73 -2.72
CA GLY A 191 18.61 33.36 -3.87
C GLY A 191 19.14 32.15 -4.63
N HIS A 192 18.86 32.15 -5.93
CA HIS A 192 19.34 31.14 -6.87
C HIS A 192 20.87 31.12 -6.95
N ARG A 193 21.47 29.92 -6.96
CA ARG A 193 22.94 29.71 -6.91
C ARG A 193 23.73 30.53 -7.94
N PHE A 194 23.18 30.70 -9.14
CA PHE A 194 23.88 31.33 -10.26
C PHE A 194 23.28 32.67 -10.69
N MET A 195 21.97 32.87 -10.48
CA MET A 195 21.26 34.03 -11.02
C MET A 195 21.05 35.14 -9.98
N ALA A 196 21.05 34.79 -8.69
CA ALA A 196 20.92 35.73 -7.59
C ALA A 196 21.61 35.17 -6.32
N PRO A 197 22.95 35.01 -6.34
CA PRO A 197 23.69 34.33 -5.27
C PRO A 197 23.81 35.16 -3.98
N ASP A 198 23.52 36.45 -4.04
CA ASP A 198 23.69 37.38 -2.94
C ASP A 198 22.78 37.03 -1.75
N ALA A 199 23.29 37.33 -0.56
CA ALA A 199 22.56 37.12 0.68
C ALA A 199 21.59 38.29 0.94
N PHE A 200 20.43 37.98 1.49
CA PHE A 200 19.43 38.97 1.88
C PHE A 200 18.69 38.52 3.14
N GLU A 201 18.12 39.48 3.86
CA GLU A 201 17.36 39.22 5.09
C GLU A 201 15.87 39.00 4.79
N VAL A 202 15.24 38.14 5.58
CA VAL A 202 13.82 37.79 5.51
C VAL A 202 13.21 37.86 6.89
N ARG A 203 12.01 38.42 6.99
CA ARG A 203 11.35 38.64 8.28
C ARG A 203 10.36 37.53 8.61
N ARG A 204 9.37 37.35 7.74
CA ARG A 204 8.23 36.42 7.89
C ARG A 204 8.01 35.63 6.60
N PHE A 205 7.09 34.67 6.60
CA PHE A 205 6.93 33.76 5.48
C PHE A 205 6.58 34.47 4.16
N GLU A 206 5.71 35.48 4.17
CA GLU A 206 5.30 36.23 2.98
C GLU A 206 6.46 37.02 2.38
N ASP A 207 7.28 37.64 3.24
CA ASP A 207 8.49 38.37 2.85
C ASP A 207 9.55 37.40 2.30
N TYR A 208 9.69 36.23 2.93
CA TYR A 208 10.58 35.16 2.51
C TYR A 208 10.22 34.62 1.11
N GLU A 209 8.96 34.27 0.88
CA GLU A 209 8.49 33.77 -0.41
C GLU A 209 8.64 34.82 -1.51
N ALA A 210 8.24 36.07 -1.25
CA ALA A 210 8.34 37.15 -2.23
C ALA A 210 9.79 37.46 -2.61
N LYS A 211 10.71 37.54 -1.62
CA LYS A 211 12.12 37.80 -1.87
C LYS A 211 12.82 36.63 -2.55
N LEU A 212 12.49 35.39 -2.19
CA LEU A 212 13.00 34.22 -2.90
C LEU A 212 12.56 34.22 -4.36
N PHE A 213 11.30 34.52 -4.64
CA PHE A 213 10.80 34.61 -6.01
C PHE A 213 11.54 35.69 -6.81
N ALA A 214 11.71 36.89 -6.23
CA ALA A 214 12.50 37.97 -6.84
C ALA A 214 13.97 37.55 -7.07
N ALA A 215 14.53 36.74 -6.17
CA ALA A 215 15.86 36.15 -6.27
C ALA A 215 15.88 34.81 -7.02
N LYS A 216 14.93 34.59 -7.94
CA LYS A 216 14.86 33.45 -8.87
C LYS A 216 14.74 32.09 -8.17
N VAL A 217 13.93 31.99 -7.12
CA VAL A 217 13.59 30.72 -6.47
C VAL A 217 12.08 30.61 -6.35
N VAL A 218 11.48 29.67 -7.07
CA VAL A 218 10.08 29.27 -6.86
C VAL A 218 10.08 28.27 -5.71
N LEU A 219 9.63 28.68 -4.52
CA LEU A 219 9.71 27.86 -3.30
C LEU A 219 8.78 26.63 -3.34
N ASP A 220 7.53 26.82 -3.79
CA ASP A 220 6.53 25.76 -3.76
C ASP A 220 6.76 24.73 -4.88
N PRO A 221 6.97 23.43 -4.55
CA PRO A 221 7.13 22.38 -5.55
C PRO A 221 5.90 22.23 -6.46
N ALA A 222 4.67 22.43 -5.97
CA ALA A 222 3.48 22.35 -6.80
C ALA A 222 3.49 23.46 -7.87
N ARG A 223 3.83 24.69 -7.47
CA ARG A 223 3.99 25.81 -8.41
C ARG A 223 5.09 25.56 -9.45
N ARG A 224 6.20 24.93 -9.06
CA ARG A 224 7.25 24.53 -10.02
C ARG A 224 6.72 23.51 -11.04
N LYS A 225 5.95 22.50 -10.60
CA LYS A 225 5.33 21.52 -11.49
C LYS A 225 4.38 22.19 -12.47
N ASP A 226 3.54 23.11 -12.00
CA ASP A 226 2.59 23.83 -12.85
C ASP A 226 3.30 24.63 -13.95
N ILE A 227 4.37 25.35 -13.60
CA ILE A 227 5.20 26.09 -14.57
C ILE A 227 5.80 25.14 -15.61
N ILE A 228 6.47 24.07 -15.15
CA ILE A 228 7.11 23.09 -16.05
C ILE A 228 6.08 22.48 -17.01
N LEU A 229 4.93 22.07 -16.50
CA LEU A 229 3.90 21.42 -17.29
C LEU A 229 3.26 22.37 -18.30
N ALA A 230 2.92 23.59 -17.88
CA ALA A 230 2.32 24.59 -18.76
C ALA A 230 3.25 25.00 -19.90
N ASP A 231 4.52 25.26 -19.58
CA ASP A 231 5.53 25.67 -20.56
C ASP A 231 5.90 24.49 -21.49
N ALA A 232 6.04 23.28 -20.96
CA ALA A 232 6.29 22.08 -21.77
C ALA A 232 5.15 21.80 -22.75
N LYS A 233 3.89 21.93 -22.31
CA LYS A 233 2.71 21.82 -23.19
C LYS A 233 2.71 22.88 -24.27
N THR A 234 3.02 24.13 -23.90
CA THR A 234 3.11 25.24 -24.85
C THR A 234 4.17 24.98 -25.92
N LEU A 235 5.36 24.51 -25.52
CA LEU A 235 6.45 24.16 -26.45
C LEU A 235 6.08 23.01 -27.39
N ALA A 236 5.37 21.99 -26.89
CA ALA A 236 4.90 20.87 -27.71
C ALA A 236 3.83 21.33 -28.72
N GLN A 237 2.82 22.07 -28.26
CA GLN A 237 1.71 22.57 -29.07
C GLN A 237 2.18 23.53 -30.17
N ALA A 238 3.19 24.37 -29.89
CA ALA A 238 3.80 25.25 -30.88
C ALA A 238 4.40 24.49 -32.09
N GLN A 239 4.66 23.19 -31.96
CA GLN A 239 5.13 22.30 -33.03
C GLN A 239 4.10 21.24 -33.44
N ASN A 240 2.84 21.38 -33.03
CA ASN A 240 1.74 20.44 -33.27
C ASN A 240 1.98 19.04 -32.66
N TYR A 241 2.75 18.97 -31.57
CA TYR A 241 2.94 17.75 -30.79
C TYR A 241 2.19 17.81 -29.47
N GLU A 242 1.98 16.65 -28.87
CA GLU A 242 1.44 16.50 -27.53
C GLU A 242 2.54 16.05 -26.55
N LEU A 243 2.55 16.63 -25.36
CA LEU A 243 3.46 16.22 -24.30
C LEU A 243 3.09 14.82 -23.80
N VAL A 244 4.05 13.88 -23.79
CA VAL A 244 3.84 12.60 -23.11
C VAL A 244 4.01 12.83 -21.61
N GLU A 245 2.89 13.00 -20.91
CA GLU A 245 2.89 13.29 -19.48
C GLU A 245 3.47 12.13 -18.66
N ASP A 246 4.23 12.49 -17.63
CA ASP A 246 4.87 11.56 -16.70
C ASP A 246 4.95 12.24 -15.33
N GLN A 247 3.99 11.95 -14.46
CA GLN A 247 3.91 12.60 -13.15
C GLN A 247 5.15 12.31 -12.28
N GLY A 248 5.71 11.10 -12.38
CA GLY A 248 6.91 10.74 -11.63
C GLY A 248 8.15 11.52 -12.10
N LEU A 249 8.29 11.71 -13.41
CA LEU A 249 9.34 12.56 -13.96
C LEU A 249 9.11 14.04 -13.62
N LEU A 250 7.88 14.53 -13.66
CA LEU A 250 7.54 15.89 -13.27
C LEU A 250 7.88 16.17 -11.80
N ASP A 251 7.58 15.22 -10.93
CA ASP A 251 7.97 15.26 -9.52
C ASP A 251 9.50 15.33 -9.37
N GLU A 252 10.23 14.48 -10.09
CA GLU A 252 11.70 14.46 -10.05
C GLU A 252 12.29 15.77 -10.58
N VAL A 253 11.90 16.22 -11.77
CA VAL A 253 12.41 17.44 -12.43
C VAL A 253 12.09 18.69 -11.62
N SER A 254 10.90 18.79 -11.03
CA SER A 254 10.54 19.90 -10.13
C SER A 254 11.41 19.94 -8.86
N GLY A 255 12.00 18.81 -8.48
CA GLY A 255 12.97 18.70 -7.39
C GLY A 255 14.42 18.92 -7.81
N LEU A 256 14.72 19.04 -9.11
CA LEU A 256 16.07 19.31 -9.63
C LEU A 256 16.32 20.81 -9.87
N VAL A 257 15.27 21.63 -9.90
CA VAL A 257 15.35 23.05 -10.23
C VAL A 257 14.70 23.92 -9.16
N GLU A 258 15.28 25.10 -8.92
CA GLU A 258 14.68 26.19 -8.13
C GLU A 258 13.95 27.19 -9.03
N TRP A 259 14.40 27.35 -10.28
CA TRP A 259 13.78 28.21 -11.30
C TRP A 259 13.63 27.43 -12.62
N PRO A 260 12.45 26.85 -12.88
CA PRO A 260 12.25 26.02 -14.07
C PRO A 260 12.26 26.85 -15.35
N VAL A 261 13.09 26.45 -16.32
CA VAL A 261 13.09 26.98 -17.69
C VAL A 261 13.02 25.81 -18.68
N PRO A 262 11.81 25.42 -19.12
CA PRO A 262 11.67 24.37 -20.12
C PRO A 262 12.22 24.78 -21.49
N LEU A 263 12.98 23.87 -22.12
CA LEU A 263 13.59 24.07 -23.43
C LEU A 263 13.33 22.82 -24.30
N MET A 264 13.09 23.03 -25.59
CA MET A 264 12.86 21.95 -26.55
C MET A 264 14.14 21.65 -27.33
N GLY A 265 14.55 20.39 -27.35
CA GLY A 265 15.62 19.86 -28.20
C GLY A 265 15.12 18.81 -29.19
N SER A 266 16.04 18.29 -29.99
CA SER A 266 15.78 17.27 -30.99
C SER A 266 16.86 16.20 -31.07
N PHE A 267 16.47 15.01 -31.53
CA PHE A 267 17.40 13.94 -31.85
C PHE A 267 17.18 13.45 -33.28
N ASP A 268 18.07 12.58 -33.76
CA ASP A 268 18.00 12.05 -35.12
C ASP A 268 16.73 11.21 -35.32
N LYS A 269 16.05 11.38 -36.47
CA LYS A 269 14.84 10.60 -36.79
C LYS A 269 15.14 9.10 -36.94
N ASP A 270 16.39 8.74 -37.22
CA ASP A 270 16.83 7.34 -37.31
C ASP A 270 16.68 6.58 -35.98
N PHE A 271 16.51 7.27 -34.86
CA PHE A 271 16.20 6.62 -33.58
C PHE A 271 14.73 6.22 -33.46
N LEU A 272 13.81 6.76 -34.27
CA LEU A 272 12.40 6.36 -34.28
C LEU A 272 12.18 4.96 -34.89
N THR A 273 13.25 4.26 -35.29
CA THR A 273 13.18 2.87 -35.77
C THR A 273 13.19 1.84 -34.63
N ILE A 274 13.59 2.25 -33.42
CA ILE A 274 13.54 1.39 -32.22
C ILE A 274 12.25 1.68 -31.43
N PRO A 275 11.80 0.77 -30.53
CA PRO A 275 10.56 0.96 -29.80
C PRO A 275 10.49 2.27 -29.01
N ASP A 276 9.32 2.91 -29.03
CA ASP A 276 9.07 4.20 -28.36
C ASP A 276 9.38 4.13 -26.87
N GLU A 277 9.10 3.00 -26.21
CA GLU A 277 9.36 2.80 -24.80
C GLU A 277 10.86 2.75 -24.47
N VAL A 278 11.71 2.26 -25.38
CA VAL A 278 13.18 2.27 -25.24
C VAL A 278 13.70 3.70 -25.35
N ILE A 279 13.20 4.47 -26.32
CA ILE A 279 13.55 5.89 -26.49
C ILE A 279 13.18 6.67 -25.23
N ARG A 280 11.92 6.50 -24.78
CA ARG A 280 11.40 7.16 -23.58
C ARG A 280 12.21 6.78 -22.33
N ALA A 281 12.46 5.49 -22.10
CA ALA A 281 13.25 5.01 -20.97
C ALA A 281 14.67 5.61 -21.00
N THR A 282 15.32 5.62 -22.17
CA THR A 282 16.66 6.18 -22.35
C THR A 282 16.71 7.67 -22.01
N ILE A 283 15.81 8.47 -22.58
CA ILE A 283 15.77 9.93 -22.39
C ILE A 283 15.39 10.28 -20.94
N ARG A 284 14.42 9.56 -20.37
CA ARG A 284 13.96 9.73 -18.98
C ARG A 284 15.05 9.37 -17.97
N ALA A 285 15.67 8.21 -18.09
CA ALA A 285 16.67 7.72 -17.13
C ALA A 285 17.95 8.57 -17.16
N ASN A 286 18.44 8.91 -18.35
CA ASN A 286 19.74 9.54 -18.51
C ASN A 286 19.73 11.06 -18.42
N GLN A 287 18.66 11.73 -18.90
CA GLN A 287 18.63 13.19 -19.02
C GLN A 287 17.41 13.85 -18.38
N LYS A 288 16.49 13.08 -17.77
CA LYS A 288 15.32 13.61 -17.06
C LYS A 288 14.47 14.54 -17.95
N CYS A 289 14.37 14.19 -19.23
CA CYS A 289 13.63 14.96 -20.21
C CYS A 289 12.30 14.27 -20.55
N PHE A 290 11.30 15.07 -20.88
CA PHE A 290 10.03 14.58 -21.41
C PHE A 290 10.17 14.33 -22.92
N VAL A 291 9.36 13.40 -23.43
CA VAL A 291 9.21 13.17 -24.87
C VAL A 291 7.86 13.71 -25.33
N VAL A 292 7.70 13.91 -26.63
CA VAL A 292 6.45 14.36 -27.22
C VAL A 292 6.00 13.37 -28.31
N ALA A 293 4.69 13.28 -28.51
CA ALA A 293 4.09 12.40 -29.49
C ALA A 293 3.36 13.21 -30.57
N ASP A 294 3.25 12.62 -31.75
CA ASP A 294 2.37 13.11 -32.79
C ASP A 294 0.93 12.67 -32.47
N PRO A 295 0.00 13.59 -32.16
CA PRO A 295 -1.36 13.24 -31.77
C PRO A 295 -2.15 12.54 -32.88
N SER A 296 -1.74 12.67 -34.15
CA SER A 296 -2.42 12.00 -35.27
C SER A 296 -2.07 10.52 -35.40
N THR A 297 -0.87 10.13 -34.96
CA THR A 297 -0.37 8.74 -35.07
C THR A 297 -0.24 8.04 -33.72
N GLY A 298 -0.17 8.80 -32.63
CA GLY A 298 0.13 8.31 -31.28
C GLY A 298 1.60 7.92 -31.08
N LYS A 299 2.48 8.08 -32.10
CA LYS A 299 3.89 7.71 -32.03
C LYS A 299 4.76 8.86 -31.52
N LEU A 300 5.92 8.53 -30.95
CA LEU A 300 6.89 9.54 -30.54
C LEU A 300 7.42 10.37 -31.73
N ALA A 301 7.62 11.66 -31.50
CA ALA A 301 8.35 12.53 -32.39
C ALA A 301 9.84 12.61 -31.99
N ASN A 302 10.71 13.07 -32.89
CA ASN A 302 12.15 13.20 -32.64
C ASN A 302 12.52 14.45 -31.80
N LYS A 303 11.71 14.73 -30.78
CA LYS A 303 11.75 15.94 -29.96
C LYS A 303 11.66 15.57 -28.48
N PHE A 304 12.32 16.37 -27.64
CA PHE A 304 12.30 16.20 -26.19
C PHE A 304 12.31 17.55 -25.51
N ILE A 305 11.78 17.61 -24.29
CA ILE A 305 11.73 18.81 -23.46
C ILE A 305 12.57 18.57 -22.22
N LEU A 306 13.62 19.37 -22.07
CA LEU A 306 14.43 19.45 -20.86
C LEU A 306 13.97 20.62 -20.00
N THR A 307 14.27 20.61 -18.70
CA THR A 307 14.05 21.76 -17.82
C THR A 307 15.39 22.24 -17.29
N ALA A 308 15.83 23.41 -17.73
CA ALA A 308 17.00 24.07 -17.19
C ALA A 308 16.67 24.76 -15.86
N ASN A 309 17.70 24.92 -15.01
CA ASN A 309 17.60 25.70 -13.76
C ASN A 309 18.18 27.12 -13.93
N ILE A 310 18.26 27.62 -15.16
CA ILE A 310 18.90 28.90 -15.46
C ILE A 310 18.28 29.55 -16.69
N GLU A 311 18.06 30.86 -16.62
CA GLU A 311 17.76 31.69 -17.78
C GLU A 311 19.09 31.99 -18.49
N ALA A 312 19.41 31.21 -19.52
CA ALA A 312 20.64 31.40 -20.29
C ALA A 312 20.55 32.64 -21.19
N SER A 313 21.66 33.38 -21.32
CA SER A 313 21.73 34.61 -22.11
C SER A 313 21.56 34.39 -23.63
N ASP A 314 21.74 33.16 -24.11
CA ASP A 314 21.54 32.74 -25.50
C ASP A 314 20.16 32.11 -25.75
N GLY A 315 19.21 32.28 -24.81
CA GLY A 315 17.88 31.68 -24.87
C GLY A 315 17.89 30.16 -24.67
N GLY A 316 18.99 29.58 -24.18
CA GLY A 316 19.12 28.15 -23.90
C GLY A 316 19.77 27.34 -25.03
N ALA A 317 20.24 27.98 -26.10
CA ALA A 317 20.79 27.29 -27.27
C ALA A 317 21.96 26.35 -26.94
N ALA A 318 22.93 26.80 -26.14
CA ALA A 318 24.06 25.98 -25.71
C ALA A 318 23.63 24.83 -24.79
N ILE A 319 22.64 25.06 -23.92
CA ILE A 319 22.09 24.03 -23.03
C ILE A 319 21.41 22.94 -23.85
N THR A 320 20.54 23.33 -24.80
CA THR A 320 19.86 22.40 -25.71
C THR A 320 20.88 21.60 -26.51
N ALA A 321 21.85 22.24 -27.16
CA ALA A 321 22.88 21.55 -27.95
C ALA A 321 23.77 20.62 -27.11
N GLY A 322 24.00 20.94 -25.83
CA GLY A 322 24.65 20.05 -24.88
C GLY A 322 23.84 18.77 -24.64
N ASN A 323 22.55 18.92 -24.33
CA ASN A 323 21.64 17.80 -24.08
C ASN A 323 21.43 16.95 -25.34
N GLU A 324 21.28 17.56 -26.52
CA GLU A 324 21.15 16.82 -27.79
C GLU A 324 22.36 15.90 -28.05
N ARG A 325 23.58 16.36 -27.74
CA ARG A 325 24.78 15.52 -27.88
C ARG A 325 24.77 14.33 -26.93
N VAL A 326 24.35 14.54 -25.68
CA VAL A 326 24.27 13.45 -24.69
C VAL A 326 23.18 12.45 -25.05
N ILE A 327 21.98 12.94 -25.42
CA ILE A 327 20.86 12.09 -25.85
C ILE A 327 21.24 11.29 -27.09
N ARG A 328 21.89 11.90 -28.08
CA ARG A 328 22.35 11.18 -29.28
C ARG A 328 23.26 10.01 -28.93
N ALA A 329 24.23 10.22 -28.03
CA ALA A 329 25.13 9.14 -27.60
C ALA A 329 24.34 8.01 -26.91
N ARG A 330 23.44 8.35 -25.97
CA ARG A 330 22.63 7.36 -25.24
C ARG A 330 21.65 6.60 -26.11
N LEU A 331 21.00 7.26 -27.07
CA LEU A 331 20.12 6.60 -28.02
C LEU A 331 20.89 5.73 -29.02
N SER A 332 22.13 6.09 -29.34
CA SER A 332 23.02 5.23 -30.14
C SER A 332 23.33 3.92 -29.41
N ASP A 333 23.62 3.98 -28.11
CA ASP A 333 23.84 2.78 -27.28
C ASP A 333 22.55 1.93 -27.22
N ALA A 334 21.40 2.56 -26.93
CA ALA A 334 20.11 1.87 -26.86
C ALA A 334 19.72 1.20 -28.20
N LYS A 335 19.97 1.89 -29.32
CA LYS A 335 19.75 1.33 -30.66
C LYS A 335 20.67 0.14 -30.93
N PHE A 336 21.95 0.26 -30.56
CA PHE A 336 22.90 -0.85 -30.68
C PHE A 336 22.48 -2.07 -29.85
N PHE A 337 21.99 -1.87 -28.62
CA PHE A 337 21.46 -2.95 -27.79
C PHE A 337 20.27 -3.64 -28.46
N TYR A 338 19.28 -2.86 -28.92
CA TYR A 338 18.09 -3.41 -29.59
C TYR A 338 18.44 -4.18 -30.88
N GLU A 339 19.30 -3.64 -31.72
CA GLU A 339 19.76 -4.30 -32.94
C GLU A 339 20.59 -5.56 -32.66
N THR A 340 21.35 -5.55 -31.56
CA THR A 340 22.11 -6.72 -31.11
C THR A 340 21.16 -7.80 -30.60
N ASP A 341 20.13 -7.43 -29.84
CA ASP A 341 19.16 -8.36 -29.31
C ASP A 341 18.37 -9.08 -30.40
N LEU A 342 18.03 -8.38 -31.49
CA LEU A 342 17.35 -8.94 -32.66
C LEU A 342 18.16 -10.01 -33.41
N LYS A 343 19.50 -10.06 -33.23
CA LYS A 343 20.36 -11.05 -33.90
C LYS A 343 20.26 -12.45 -33.28
N THR A 344 19.71 -12.58 -32.07
CA THR A 344 19.58 -13.85 -31.36
C THR A 344 18.14 -14.07 -30.96
N LYS A 345 17.56 -15.20 -31.39
CA LYS A 345 16.16 -15.51 -31.10
C LYS A 345 15.94 -15.67 -29.60
N LEU A 346 14.71 -15.43 -29.14
CA LEU A 346 14.34 -15.63 -27.74
C LEU A 346 14.59 -17.09 -27.32
N GLU A 347 14.26 -18.05 -28.18
CA GLU A 347 14.48 -19.48 -27.91
C GLU A 347 15.97 -19.83 -27.71
N ASP A 348 16.87 -19.23 -28.50
CA ASP A 348 18.32 -19.48 -28.42
C ASP A 348 18.94 -19.00 -27.10
N ARG A 349 18.23 -18.16 -26.34
CA ARG A 349 18.66 -17.64 -25.03
C ARG A 349 18.34 -18.60 -23.89
N LEU A 350 17.37 -19.50 -24.08
CA LEU A 350 16.85 -20.36 -23.01
C LEU A 350 17.91 -21.22 -22.31
N PRO A 351 18.91 -21.81 -23.00
CA PRO A 351 19.92 -22.65 -22.33
C PRO A 351 20.75 -21.91 -21.28
N LYS A 352 20.83 -20.56 -21.34
CA LYS A 352 21.55 -19.79 -20.33
C LYS A 352 20.82 -19.77 -18.97
N PHE A 353 19.51 -20.01 -18.95
CA PHE A 353 18.73 -20.05 -17.69
C PHE A 353 19.07 -21.25 -16.80
N ASP A 354 19.71 -22.29 -17.34
CA ASP A 354 20.22 -23.41 -16.54
C ASP A 354 21.30 -22.97 -15.54
N GLN A 355 22.00 -21.87 -15.82
CA GLN A 355 23.06 -21.34 -14.98
C GLN A 355 22.57 -20.22 -14.04
N ILE A 356 21.32 -19.75 -14.20
CA ILE A 356 20.77 -18.66 -13.40
C ILE A 356 19.96 -19.24 -12.26
N VAL A 357 20.44 -19.04 -11.03
CA VAL A 357 19.71 -19.42 -9.82
C VAL A 357 18.46 -18.54 -9.69
N PHE A 358 17.28 -19.17 -9.67
CA PHE A 358 16.04 -18.48 -9.33
C PHE A 358 15.93 -18.33 -7.80
N HIS A 359 16.19 -19.41 -7.09
CA HIS A 359 16.26 -19.45 -5.64
C HIS A 359 17.17 -20.60 -5.23
N GLU A 360 17.94 -20.45 -4.15
CA GLU A 360 18.90 -21.47 -3.69
C GLU A 360 18.26 -22.87 -3.57
N LYS A 361 17.02 -22.90 -3.07
CA LYS A 361 16.28 -24.13 -2.83
C LYS A 361 15.24 -24.49 -3.91
N LEU A 362 14.68 -23.49 -4.62
CA LEU A 362 13.66 -23.71 -5.69
C LEU A 362 14.27 -23.95 -7.07
N GLY A 363 15.59 -23.83 -7.20
CA GLY A 363 16.33 -24.22 -8.39
C GLY A 363 16.66 -23.09 -9.35
N THR A 364 16.89 -23.44 -10.61
CA THR A 364 17.30 -22.49 -11.66
C THR A 364 16.09 -21.84 -12.33
N GLN A 365 16.32 -20.77 -13.09
CA GLN A 365 15.28 -20.14 -13.90
C GLN A 365 14.75 -21.08 -14.99
N ALA A 366 15.59 -21.96 -15.55
CA ALA A 366 15.13 -22.95 -16.52
C ALA A 366 14.15 -23.94 -15.87
N GLU A 367 14.41 -24.34 -14.63
CA GLU A 367 13.50 -25.21 -13.87
C GLU A 367 12.17 -24.52 -13.59
N ARG A 368 12.20 -23.22 -13.29
CA ARG A 368 10.99 -22.41 -13.12
C ARG A 368 10.20 -22.31 -14.43
N ILE A 369 10.85 -21.97 -15.54
CA ILE A 369 10.19 -21.86 -16.85
C ILE A 369 9.52 -23.19 -17.23
N ALA A 370 10.19 -24.32 -17.02
CA ALA A 370 9.62 -25.65 -17.28
C ALA A 370 8.36 -25.95 -16.44
N ARG A 371 8.31 -25.49 -15.19
CA ARG A 371 7.11 -25.61 -14.34
C ARG A 371 5.97 -24.73 -14.85
N ILE A 372 6.27 -23.48 -15.22
CA ILE A 372 5.29 -22.56 -15.79
C ILE A 372 4.73 -23.12 -17.09
N GLU A 373 5.57 -23.67 -17.96
CA GLU A 373 5.15 -24.30 -19.22
C GLU A 373 4.16 -25.45 -18.99
N ARG A 374 4.48 -26.38 -18.08
CA ARG A 374 3.57 -27.48 -17.73
C ARG A 374 2.25 -26.93 -17.17
N LEU A 375 2.31 -26.06 -16.17
CA LEU A 375 1.09 -25.55 -15.51
C LEU A 375 0.25 -24.69 -16.46
N ALA A 376 0.87 -23.93 -17.37
CA ALA A 376 0.15 -23.19 -18.41
C ALA A 376 -0.58 -24.13 -19.37
N ALA A 377 0.01 -25.28 -19.72
CA ALA A 377 -0.65 -26.32 -20.51
C ALA A 377 -1.85 -26.93 -19.80
N GLU A 378 -1.76 -27.13 -18.48
CA GLU A 378 -2.87 -27.63 -17.64
C GLU A 378 -4.03 -26.60 -17.54
N ILE A 379 -3.70 -25.31 -17.45
CA ILE A 379 -4.68 -24.22 -17.31
C ILE A 379 -5.31 -23.83 -18.65
N ALA A 380 -4.58 -23.95 -19.76
CA ALA A 380 -5.01 -23.48 -21.08
C ALA A 380 -6.44 -23.92 -21.48
N PRO A 381 -6.85 -25.20 -21.33
CA PRO A 381 -8.21 -25.62 -21.65
C PRO A 381 -9.30 -24.96 -20.80
N LEU A 382 -8.99 -24.59 -19.54
CA LEU A 382 -9.93 -23.99 -18.60
C LEU A 382 -10.22 -22.51 -18.91
N VAL A 383 -9.33 -21.87 -19.65
CA VAL A 383 -9.44 -20.46 -20.05
C VAL A 383 -9.71 -20.29 -21.54
N GLY A 384 -9.87 -21.40 -22.28
CA GLY A 384 -10.10 -21.39 -23.73
C GLY A 384 -8.86 -21.05 -24.57
N ALA A 385 -7.66 -21.26 -24.04
CA ALA A 385 -6.41 -21.04 -24.77
C ALA A 385 -6.00 -22.26 -25.59
N ASP A 386 -5.30 -22.02 -26.69
CA ASP A 386 -4.57 -23.07 -27.39
C ASP A 386 -3.39 -23.55 -26.53
N VAL A 387 -3.34 -24.86 -26.27
CA VAL A 387 -2.36 -25.48 -25.36
C VAL A 387 -0.92 -25.31 -25.86
N GLU A 388 -0.69 -25.45 -27.17
CA GLU A 388 0.67 -25.33 -27.72
C GLU A 388 1.12 -23.87 -27.76
N LYS A 389 0.22 -22.92 -28.05
CA LYS A 389 0.52 -21.50 -27.89
C LYS A 389 0.84 -21.15 -26.44
N ALA A 390 0.10 -21.67 -25.47
CA ALA A 390 0.37 -21.46 -24.04
C ALA A 390 1.74 -22.00 -23.62
N LYS A 391 2.14 -23.17 -24.14
CA LYS A 391 3.48 -23.75 -23.87
C LYS A 391 4.59 -22.91 -24.49
N THR A 392 4.47 -22.53 -25.77
CA THR A 392 5.44 -21.66 -26.44
C THR A 392 5.57 -20.32 -25.72
N ALA A 393 4.44 -19.69 -25.38
CA ALA A 393 4.42 -18.45 -24.62
C ALA A 393 5.09 -18.59 -23.25
N ALA A 394 4.74 -19.60 -22.46
CA ALA A 394 5.36 -19.86 -21.16
C ALA A 394 6.88 -20.07 -21.27
N ARG A 395 7.33 -20.76 -22.31
CA ARG A 395 8.75 -21.01 -22.57
C ARG A 395 9.51 -19.73 -22.93
N LEU A 396 8.89 -18.82 -23.71
CA LEU A 396 9.51 -17.58 -24.17
C LEU A 396 9.32 -16.37 -23.24
N CYS A 397 8.32 -16.38 -22.36
CA CYS A 397 7.87 -15.18 -21.65
C CYS A 397 8.92 -14.48 -20.78
N LYS A 398 9.99 -15.18 -20.38
CA LYS A 398 11.09 -14.64 -19.58
C LYS A 398 12.40 -14.50 -20.34
N ALA A 399 12.44 -14.89 -21.62
CA ALA A 399 13.67 -14.91 -22.41
C ALA A 399 14.30 -13.53 -22.64
N ASP A 400 13.49 -12.47 -22.53
CA ASP A 400 13.97 -11.11 -22.64
C ASP A 400 14.80 -10.63 -21.43
N LEU A 401 14.73 -11.33 -20.28
CA LEU A 401 15.63 -11.06 -19.14
C LEU A 401 17.12 -11.20 -19.49
N LEU A 402 17.43 -11.86 -20.59
CA LEU A 402 18.79 -12.08 -21.12
C LEU A 402 19.12 -11.16 -22.31
N THR A 403 18.36 -10.08 -22.50
CA THR A 403 18.56 -9.11 -23.57
C THR A 403 19.29 -7.87 -23.06
N GLU A 404 20.10 -7.26 -23.90
CA GLU A 404 20.90 -6.08 -23.55
C GLU A 404 20.00 -4.89 -23.18
N VAL A 405 18.88 -4.70 -23.89
CA VAL A 405 17.91 -3.63 -23.58
C VAL A 405 17.30 -3.81 -22.19
N VAL A 406 16.93 -5.04 -21.80
CA VAL A 406 16.39 -5.30 -20.45
C VAL A 406 17.50 -5.23 -19.38
N GLY A 407 18.74 -5.57 -19.75
CA GLY A 407 19.91 -5.36 -18.88
C GLY A 407 20.12 -3.89 -18.52
N GLU A 408 19.94 -2.98 -19.50
CA GLU A 408 20.03 -1.52 -19.29
C GLU A 408 18.75 -0.95 -18.65
N PHE A 409 17.56 -1.42 -19.07
CA PHE A 409 16.25 -0.95 -18.62
C PHE A 409 15.38 -2.11 -18.10
N PRO A 410 15.59 -2.58 -16.86
CA PRO A 410 14.84 -3.71 -16.30
C PRO A 410 13.32 -3.50 -16.21
N GLU A 411 12.86 -2.25 -16.22
CA GLU A 411 11.44 -1.90 -16.27
C GLU A 411 10.74 -2.27 -17.58
N LEU A 412 11.50 -2.51 -18.66
CA LEU A 412 10.97 -2.89 -19.98
C LEU A 412 10.83 -4.42 -20.15
N GLN A 413 11.11 -5.20 -19.11
CA GLN A 413 10.92 -6.66 -19.13
C GLN A 413 9.45 -7.03 -19.44
N GLY A 414 9.27 -8.17 -20.11
CA GLY A 414 8.03 -8.61 -20.71
C GLY A 414 7.69 -7.84 -21.99
N LEU A 415 7.68 -6.50 -21.95
CA LEU A 415 7.38 -5.66 -23.11
C LEU A 415 8.38 -5.87 -24.24
N MET A 416 9.68 -5.90 -23.92
CA MET A 416 10.70 -6.21 -24.92
C MET A 416 10.57 -7.64 -25.43
N GLY A 417 10.21 -8.60 -24.56
CA GLY A 417 9.86 -9.96 -24.97
C GLY A 417 8.78 -10.01 -26.06
N LYS A 418 7.73 -9.19 -25.95
CA LYS A 418 6.71 -9.05 -26.99
C LYS A 418 7.26 -8.48 -28.30
N TYR A 419 8.03 -7.39 -28.25
CA TYR A 419 8.64 -6.80 -29.45
C TYR A 419 9.54 -7.80 -30.19
N TYR A 420 10.37 -8.53 -29.44
CA TYR A 420 11.25 -9.55 -30.02
C TYR A 420 10.49 -10.74 -30.57
N ALA A 421 9.47 -11.25 -29.85
CA ALA A 421 8.62 -12.33 -30.34
C ALA A 421 7.92 -11.96 -31.66
N LEU A 422 7.33 -10.76 -31.75
CA LEU A 422 6.72 -10.27 -32.98
C LEU A 422 7.74 -10.13 -34.13
N ALA A 423 8.91 -9.57 -33.85
CA ALA A 423 9.98 -9.42 -34.84
C ALA A 423 10.52 -10.78 -35.34
N GLN A 424 10.39 -11.83 -34.52
CA GLN A 424 10.81 -13.20 -34.84
C GLN A 424 9.69 -14.04 -35.50
N GLY A 425 8.50 -13.46 -35.69
CA GLY A 425 7.38 -14.10 -36.38
C GLY A 425 6.52 -15.00 -35.49
N GLU A 426 6.60 -14.86 -34.16
CA GLU A 426 5.71 -15.57 -33.23
C GLU A 426 4.25 -15.10 -33.35
N ASP A 427 3.33 -15.97 -32.94
CA ASP A 427 1.90 -15.64 -32.90
C ASP A 427 1.63 -14.44 -31.98
N ALA A 428 0.67 -13.59 -32.37
CA ALA A 428 0.34 -12.38 -31.62
C ALA A 428 -0.05 -12.67 -30.15
N SER A 429 -0.72 -13.79 -29.89
CA SER A 429 -1.12 -14.21 -28.54
C SER A 429 0.10 -14.66 -27.71
N VAL A 430 1.07 -15.32 -28.36
CA VAL A 430 2.34 -15.71 -27.73
C VAL A 430 3.16 -14.49 -27.36
N ALA A 431 3.29 -13.54 -28.29
CA ALA A 431 3.98 -12.29 -28.03
C ALA A 431 3.28 -11.45 -26.95
N ALA A 432 1.94 -11.37 -26.97
CA ALA A 432 1.17 -10.69 -25.93
C ALA A 432 1.44 -11.30 -24.55
N ALA A 433 1.44 -12.63 -24.44
CA ALA A 433 1.72 -13.32 -23.19
C ALA A 433 3.13 -13.05 -22.64
N CYS A 434 4.14 -12.81 -23.49
CA CYS A 434 5.46 -12.37 -23.03
C CYS A 434 5.39 -11.07 -22.21
N GLU A 435 4.58 -10.09 -22.62
CA GLU A 435 4.36 -8.85 -21.85
C GLU A 435 3.41 -9.09 -20.67
N GLU A 436 2.29 -9.76 -20.95
CA GLU A 436 1.12 -9.76 -20.08
C GLU A 436 1.17 -10.79 -18.95
N HIS A 437 2.10 -11.75 -18.96
CA HIS A 437 2.21 -12.73 -17.87
C HIS A 437 2.52 -12.09 -16.51
N TYR A 438 3.17 -10.91 -16.50
CA TYR A 438 3.38 -10.13 -15.27
C TYR A 438 2.10 -9.44 -14.77
N LYS A 439 1.09 -9.28 -15.62
CA LYS A 439 -0.12 -8.52 -15.31
C LYS A 439 -1.19 -9.39 -14.62
N PRO A 440 -2.05 -8.77 -13.78
CA PRO A 440 -1.91 -7.42 -13.26
C PRO A 440 -0.85 -7.35 -12.14
N GLN A 441 -0.02 -6.30 -12.14
CA GLN A 441 1.01 -6.08 -11.10
C GLN A 441 0.48 -5.39 -9.83
N GLY A 442 -0.72 -4.82 -9.88
CA GLY A 442 -1.35 -4.11 -8.77
C GLY A 442 -2.83 -3.83 -9.01
N PRO A 443 -3.54 -3.16 -8.07
CA PRO A 443 -4.99 -2.93 -8.17
C PRO A 443 -5.41 -2.11 -9.39
N ALA A 444 -4.58 -1.15 -9.82
CA ALA A 444 -4.87 -0.26 -10.95
C ALA A 444 -4.34 -0.79 -12.30
N ASP A 445 -3.59 -1.89 -12.33
CA ASP A 445 -3.08 -2.45 -13.59
C ASP A 445 -4.18 -3.20 -14.33
N ARG A 446 -4.07 -3.22 -15.67
CA ARG A 446 -5.00 -3.91 -16.56
C ARG A 446 -4.91 -5.42 -16.34
N VAL A 447 -6.07 -6.10 -16.38
CA VAL A 447 -6.14 -7.57 -16.35
C VAL A 447 -6.06 -8.08 -17.79
N PRO A 448 -5.21 -9.08 -18.09
CA PRO A 448 -5.17 -9.69 -19.42
C PRO A 448 -6.50 -10.33 -19.79
N THR A 449 -6.88 -10.23 -21.06
CA THR A 449 -8.09 -10.84 -21.63
C THR A 449 -7.79 -11.89 -22.70
N ASP A 450 -6.55 -11.92 -23.23
CA ASP A 450 -6.13 -12.97 -24.14
C ASP A 450 -5.98 -14.31 -23.40
N PRO A 451 -6.61 -15.41 -23.84
CA PRO A 451 -6.54 -16.70 -23.16
C PRO A 451 -5.12 -17.21 -22.92
N VAL A 452 -4.20 -17.01 -23.88
CA VAL A 452 -2.80 -17.44 -23.76
C VAL A 452 -2.10 -16.63 -22.66
N SER A 453 -2.27 -15.31 -22.67
CA SER A 453 -1.76 -14.42 -21.60
C SER A 453 -2.30 -14.81 -20.22
N ILE A 454 -3.60 -15.13 -20.13
CA ILE A 454 -4.24 -15.56 -18.88
C ILE A 454 -3.63 -16.87 -18.39
N ALA A 455 -3.51 -17.90 -19.25
CA ALA A 455 -2.97 -19.20 -18.88
C ALA A 455 -1.54 -19.08 -18.33
N VAL A 456 -0.66 -18.38 -19.05
CA VAL A 456 0.74 -18.19 -18.65
C VAL A 456 0.84 -17.31 -17.39
N GLY A 457 0.05 -16.23 -17.32
CA GLY A 457 0.03 -15.32 -16.18
C GLY A 457 -0.50 -15.94 -14.89
N LEU A 458 -1.45 -16.87 -14.98
CA LEU A 458 -1.90 -17.69 -13.84
C LEU A 458 -0.83 -18.71 -13.44
N ALA A 459 -0.25 -19.41 -14.42
CA ALA A 459 0.79 -20.41 -14.17
C ALA A 459 2.02 -19.81 -13.47
N ASP A 460 2.54 -18.67 -13.92
CA ASP A 460 3.70 -18.01 -13.29
C ASP A 460 3.43 -17.61 -11.83
N LYS A 461 2.25 -17.03 -11.56
CA LYS A 461 1.88 -16.59 -10.21
C LYS A 461 1.60 -17.77 -9.29
N ILE A 462 0.91 -18.80 -9.76
CA ILE A 462 0.62 -20.02 -8.98
C ILE A 462 1.92 -20.77 -8.68
N SER A 463 2.79 -20.97 -9.68
CA SER A 463 4.10 -21.64 -9.48
C SER A 463 4.95 -20.90 -8.46
N THR A 464 4.99 -19.56 -8.53
CA THR A 464 5.66 -18.72 -7.54
C THR A 464 5.09 -18.91 -6.13
N LEU A 465 3.77 -18.82 -5.97
CA LEU A 465 3.10 -18.98 -4.67
C LEU A 465 3.37 -20.36 -4.07
N VAL A 466 3.23 -21.43 -4.85
CA VAL A 466 3.49 -22.80 -4.38
C VAL A 466 4.95 -22.95 -3.96
N GLY A 467 5.90 -22.49 -4.77
CA GLY A 467 7.32 -22.56 -4.46
C GLY A 467 7.67 -21.89 -3.12
N PHE A 468 7.22 -20.65 -2.89
CA PHE A 468 7.51 -19.96 -1.63
C PHE A 468 6.76 -20.52 -0.42
N TRP A 469 5.63 -21.22 -0.62
CA TRP A 469 4.98 -21.98 0.45
C TRP A 469 5.75 -23.25 0.83
N ILE A 470 6.37 -23.92 -0.13
CA ILE A 470 7.23 -25.10 0.11
C ILE A 470 8.45 -24.71 0.96
N GLU A 471 9.01 -23.53 0.72
CA GLU A 471 10.18 -23.01 1.46
C GLU A 471 9.86 -22.34 2.79
N ASP A 472 8.57 -22.20 3.12
CA ASP A 472 8.08 -21.45 4.28
C ASP A 472 8.55 -19.98 4.31
N GLU A 473 8.82 -19.40 3.14
CA GLU A 473 9.23 -17.99 2.96
C GLU A 473 8.01 -17.09 2.69
N LYS A 474 7.03 -17.18 3.60
CA LYS A 474 5.74 -16.51 3.51
C LYS A 474 5.81 -15.03 3.93
N PRO A 475 4.89 -14.16 3.48
CA PRO A 475 4.86 -12.76 3.91
C PRO A 475 4.59 -12.63 5.42
N THR A 476 5.36 -11.79 6.13
CA THR A 476 5.22 -11.57 7.58
C THR A 476 4.96 -10.11 7.91
N GLY A 477 3.90 -9.82 8.68
CA GLY A 477 3.53 -8.44 9.05
C GLY A 477 3.45 -7.52 7.82
N SER A 478 4.21 -6.42 7.80
CA SER A 478 4.30 -5.52 6.65
C SER A 478 5.28 -5.95 5.55
N LYS A 479 6.13 -6.96 5.78
CA LYS A 479 7.15 -7.41 4.81
C LYS A 479 6.57 -8.42 3.82
N ASP A 480 6.83 -8.18 2.54
CA ASP A 480 6.53 -9.09 1.42
C ASP A 480 7.63 -8.97 0.36
N PRO A 481 8.82 -9.56 0.61
CA PRO A 481 10.00 -9.35 -0.22
C PRO A 481 9.84 -9.91 -1.64
N TYR A 482 9.02 -10.94 -1.82
CA TYR A 482 8.79 -11.62 -3.10
C TYR A 482 7.45 -11.25 -3.75
N ALA A 483 6.76 -10.23 -3.22
CA ALA A 483 5.48 -9.74 -3.74
C ALA A 483 4.37 -10.81 -3.84
N LEU A 484 4.33 -11.76 -2.91
CA LEU A 484 3.39 -12.89 -2.92
C LEU A 484 1.94 -12.41 -2.74
N ARG A 485 1.71 -11.32 -1.99
CA ARG A 485 0.36 -10.72 -1.89
C ARG A 485 -0.11 -10.16 -3.23
N ARG A 486 0.81 -9.57 -4.00
CA ARG A 486 0.51 -9.07 -5.35
C ARG A 486 0.26 -10.22 -6.33
N ALA A 487 1.04 -11.30 -6.23
CA ALA A 487 0.83 -12.50 -7.04
C ALA A 487 -0.56 -13.14 -6.77
N ALA A 488 -0.93 -13.32 -5.51
CA ALA A 488 -2.25 -13.86 -5.15
C ALA A 488 -3.40 -12.95 -5.61
N LEU A 489 -3.28 -11.63 -5.42
CA LEU A 489 -4.26 -10.68 -5.94
C LEU A 489 -4.34 -10.74 -7.48
N GLY A 490 -3.21 -10.93 -8.17
CA GLY A 490 -3.18 -11.09 -9.61
C GLY A 490 -3.95 -12.31 -10.09
N VAL A 491 -3.81 -13.46 -9.42
CA VAL A 491 -4.59 -14.67 -9.71
C VAL A 491 -6.09 -14.43 -9.47
N ILE A 492 -6.46 -13.86 -8.32
CA ILE A 492 -7.87 -13.55 -7.98
C ILE A 492 -8.50 -12.65 -9.05
N ARG A 493 -7.83 -11.54 -9.41
CA ARG A 493 -8.34 -10.60 -10.40
C ARG A 493 -8.45 -11.23 -11.79
N SER A 494 -7.48 -12.02 -12.21
CA SER A 494 -7.53 -12.73 -13.49
C SER A 494 -8.70 -13.70 -13.56
N ILE A 495 -8.98 -14.43 -12.47
CA ILE A 495 -10.11 -15.37 -12.40
C ILE A 495 -11.45 -14.63 -12.45
N ILE A 496 -11.64 -13.62 -11.59
CA ILE A 496 -12.92 -12.91 -11.47
C ILE A 496 -13.24 -12.11 -12.74
N SER A 497 -12.26 -11.34 -13.26
CA SER A 497 -12.53 -10.41 -14.38
C SER A 497 -12.77 -11.11 -15.70
N ASN A 498 -12.41 -12.39 -15.81
CA ASN A 498 -12.58 -13.22 -17.00
C ASN A 498 -13.56 -14.38 -16.78
N ASP A 499 -14.32 -14.40 -15.68
CA ASP A 499 -15.29 -15.46 -15.33
C ASP A 499 -14.71 -16.89 -15.42
N ILE A 500 -13.48 -17.08 -14.97
CA ILE A 500 -12.76 -18.36 -15.10
C ILE A 500 -13.21 -19.34 -14.02
N ARG A 501 -13.53 -20.58 -14.44
CA ARG A 501 -13.74 -21.72 -13.55
C ARG A 501 -12.42 -22.45 -13.31
N LEU A 502 -11.81 -22.16 -12.16
CA LEU A 502 -10.52 -22.71 -11.77
C LEU A 502 -10.54 -23.14 -10.30
N PRO A 503 -10.93 -24.40 -10.00
CA PRO A 503 -10.69 -24.99 -8.70
C PRO A 503 -9.18 -25.01 -8.43
N LEU A 504 -8.73 -24.28 -7.41
CA LEU A 504 -7.29 -24.11 -7.17
C LEU A 504 -6.64 -25.39 -6.63
N THR A 505 -7.33 -26.21 -5.84
CA THR A 505 -6.72 -27.35 -5.15
C THR A 505 -6.01 -28.34 -6.09
N PRO A 506 -6.62 -28.78 -7.21
CA PRO A 506 -5.95 -29.66 -8.16
C PRO A 506 -4.64 -29.08 -8.71
N HIS A 507 -4.64 -27.80 -9.08
CA HIS A 507 -3.48 -27.14 -9.69
C HIS A 507 -2.39 -26.86 -8.67
N LEU A 508 -2.75 -26.47 -7.44
CA LEU A 508 -1.80 -26.32 -6.33
C LEU A 508 -1.13 -27.66 -6.00
N ARG A 509 -1.88 -28.77 -6.01
CA ARG A 509 -1.34 -30.13 -5.79
C ARG A 509 -0.44 -30.61 -6.94
N SER A 510 -0.86 -30.37 -8.18
CA SER A 510 -0.06 -30.67 -9.38
C SER A 510 1.29 -29.95 -9.32
N GLU A 511 1.25 -28.64 -9.06
CA GLU A 511 2.45 -27.81 -8.95
C GLU A 511 3.35 -28.23 -7.78
N TRP A 512 2.77 -28.55 -6.61
CA TRP A 512 3.54 -29.03 -5.46
C TRP A 512 4.27 -30.34 -5.78
N SER A 513 3.58 -31.28 -6.43
CA SER A 513 4.17 -32.56 -6.83
C SER A 513 5.37 -32.36 -7.76
N ALA A 514 5.26 -31.42 -8.69
CA ALA A 514 6.36 -31.09 -9.59
C ALA A 514 7.60 -30.49 -8.95
N TYR A 515 7.43 -29.78 -7.82
CA TYR A 515 8.55 -29.35 -7.00
C TYR A 515 9.19 -30.57 -6.31
N ALA A 516 8.40 -31.49 -5.77
CA ALA A 516 8.87 -32.67 -5.04
C ALA A 516 9.66 -33.66 -5.92
N GLU A 517 9.27 -33.85 -7.18
CA GLU A 517 9.93 -34.78 -8.12
C GLU A 517 11.41 -34.45 -8.41
N ARG A 518 11.86 -33.21 -8.15
CA ARG A 518 13.23 -32.77 -8.46
C ARG A 518 14.24 -32.93 -7.32
N GLY A 519 13.90 -33.61 -6.23
CA GLY A 519 14.89 -34.24 -5.33
C GLY A 519 15.75 -33.32 -4.46
N ARG A 520 15.39 -32.03 -4.28
CA ARG A 520 16.16 -31.06 -3.46
C ARG A 520 15.84 -31.05 -1.96
N GLY A 521 15.28 -32.14 -1.42
CA GLY A 521 14.86 -32.19 -0.01
C GLY A 521 13.66 -31.30 0.32
N LEU A 522 12.90 -30.90 -0.70
CA LEU A 522 11.66 -30.15 -0.56
C LEU A 522 10.62 -30.99 0.19
N THR A 523 9.83 -30.33 1.03
CA THR A 523 8.84 -31.01 1.88
C THR A 523 7.82 -31.78 1.03
N ALA A 524 7.53 -33.02 1.44
CA ALA A 524 6.47 -33.82 0.83
C ALA A 524 5.14 -33.06 0.88
N LEU A 525 4.23 -33.37 -0.05
CA LEU A 525 2.93 -32.71 -0.18
C LEU A 525 2.24 -32.57 1.17
N SER A 526 2.16 -31.33 1.66
CA SER A 526 1.50 -31.01 2.93
C SER A 526 0.08 -30.54 2.63
N HIS A 527 -0.90 -31.35 3.03
CA HIS A 527 -2.31 -30.98 2.96
C HIS A 527 -2.58 -29.69 3.75
N GLU A 528 -1.88 -29.52 4.87
CA GLU A 528 -1.94 -28.31 5.69
C GLU A 528 -1.40 -27.09 4.94
N ALA A 529 -0.29 -27.23 4.21
CA ALA A 529 0.29 -26.11 3.45
C ALA A 529 -0.59 -25.65 2.28
N ILE A 530 -1.29 -26.58 1.61
CA ILE A 530 -2.28 -26.23 0.58
C ILE A 530 -3.45 -25.48 1.23
N GLY A 531 -3.94 -25.96 2.38
CA GLY A 531 -4.97 -25.28 3.15
C GLY A 531 -4.56 -23.87 3.57
N ASP A 532 -3.33 -23.69 4.06
CA ASP A 532 -2.74 -22.40 4.41
C ASP A 532 -2.64 -21.44 3.21
N LEU A 533 -2.25 -21.94 2.03
CA LEU A 533 -2.23 -21.14 0.80
C LEU A 533 -3.66 -20.74 0.34
N LEU A 534 -4.64 -21.64 0.46
CA LEU A 534 -6.04 -21.29 0.19
C LEU A 534 -6.58 -20.24 1.16
N LEU A 535 -6.22 -20.32 2.45
CA LEU A 535 -6.53 -19.28 3.44
C LEU A 535 -5.86 -17.95 3.09
N PHE A 536 -4.63 -17.98 2.57
CA PHE A 536 -3.96 -16.77 2.09
C PHE A 536 -4.71 -16.12 0.91
N PHE A 537 -5.20 -16.91 -0.05
CA PHE A 537 -6.10 -16.42 -1.10
C PHE A 537 -7.40 -15.84 -0.51
N ALA A 538 -8.00 -16.51 0.47
CA ALA A 538 -9.20 -16.04 1.15
C ALA A 538 -8.99 -14.66 1.78
N ASP A 539 -7.90 -14.47 2.50
CA ASP A 539 -7.57 -13.21 3.14
C ASP A 539 -7.30 -12.09 2.14
N ARG A 540 -6.73 -12.41 0.96
CA ARG A 540 -6.58 -11.41 -0.12
C ARG A 540 -7.92 -11.06 -0.76
N LEU A 541 -8.77 -12.06 -1.00
CA LEU A 541 -10.10 -11.86 -1.56
C LEU A 541 -10.98 -11.00 -0.64
N LYS A 542 -10.92 -11.21 0.69
CA LYS A 542 -11.61 -10.37 1.68
C LYS A 542 -11.25 -8.89 1.55
N VAL A 543 -9.96 -8.59 1.41
CA VAL A 543 -9.49 -7.19 1.27
C VAL A 543 -10.04 -6.59 -0.03
N GLN A 544 -9.93 -7.31 -1.14
CA GLN A 544 -10.44 -6.84 -2.42
C GLN A 544 -11.97 -6.60 -2.40
N LEU A 545 -12.74 -7.54 -1.86
CA LEU A 545 -14.19 -7.42 -1.76
C LEU A 545 -14.61 -6.26 -0.85
N ARG A 546 -13.88 -6.02 0.25
CA ARG A 546 -14.09 -4.86 1.12
C ARG A 546 -13.85 -3.54 0.37
N ASP A 547 -12.79 -3.46 -0.42
CA ASP A 547 -12.50 -2.27 -1.24
C ASP A 547 -13.60 -2.01 -2.29
N GLN A 548 -14.32 -3.06 -2.70
CA GLN A 548 -15.50 -2.99 -3.58
C GLN A 548 -16.82 -2.75 -2.82
N GLY A 549 -16.79 -2.59 -1.49
CA GLY A 549 -17.96 -2.30 -0.66
C GLY A 549 -18.72 -3.52 -0.14
N ALA A 550 -18.24 -4.75 -0.38
CA ALA A 550 -18.85 -5.96 0.17
C ALA A 550 -18.46 -6.17 1.65
N ARG A 551 -19.36 -6.81 2.42
CA ARG A 551 -19.11 -7.10 3.83
C ARG A 551 -18.14 -8.30 3.98
N HIS A 552 -17.09 -8.12 4.79
CA HIS A 552 -16.04 -9.13 4.98
C HIS A 552 -16.53 -10.41 5.68
N ASP A 553 -17.50 -10.29 6.56
CA ASP A 553 -18.06 -11.40 7.34
C ASP A 553 -18.84 -12.40 6.46
N LEU A 554 -19.39 -11.96 5.33
CA LEU A 554 -20.02 -12.83 4.33
C LEU A 554 -18.98 -13.70 3.62
N VAL A 555 -17.79 -13.16 3.40
CA VAL A 555 -16.66 -13.90 2.85
C VAL A 555 -16.21 -14.97 3.84
N ASP A 556 -16.06 -14.61 5.12
CA ASP A 556 -15.75 -15.57 6.19
C ASP A 556 -16.82 -16.68 6.31
N ALA A 557 -18.10 -16.33 6.17
CA ALA A 557 -19.20 -17.28 6.20
C ALA A 557 -19.16 -18.29 5.04
N VAL A 558 -18.75 -17.86 3.84
CA VAL A 558 -18.60 -18.76 2.69
C VAL A 558 -17.33 -19.61 2.82
N PHE A 559 -16.19 -19.03 3.20
CA PHE A 559 -14.93 -19.77 3.36
C PHE A 559 -14.93 -20.77 4.52
N ALA A 560 -15.79 -20.60 5.52
CA ALA A 560 -15.97 -21.57 6.59
C ALA A 560 -16.60 -22.89 6.10
N LEU A 561 -17.16 -22.91 4.89
CA LEU A 561 -17.65 -24.14 4.26
C LEU A 561 -16.47 -25.01 3.79
N GLU A 562 -16.65 -26.33 3.85
CA GLU A 562 -15.65 -27.25 3.32
C GLU A 562 -15.58 -27.17 1.78
N GLY A 563 -14.41 -27.48 1.21
CA GLY A 563 -14.20 -27.60 -0.23
C GLY A 563 -14.30 -26.30 -1.03
N GLN A 564 -14.11 -25.13 -0.41
CA GLN A 564 -14.10 -23.85 -1.13
C GLN A 564 -12.72 -23.56 -1.73
N ASP A 565 -12.52 -23.92 -3.00
CA ASP A 565 -11.27 -23.69 -3.72
C ASP A 565 -11.43 -23.00 -5.09
N ASP A 566 -12.66 -22.73 -5.53
CA ASP A 566 -12.96 -21.97 -6.75
C ASP A 566 -13.33 -20.51 -6.38
N ILE A 567 -12.42 -19.58 -6.71
CA ILE A 567 -12.56 -18.16 -6.37
C ILE A 567 -13.83 -17.55 -7.00
N LEU A 568 -14.16 -17.91 -8.25
CA LEU A 568 -15.33 -17.35 -8.92
C LEU A 568 -16.61 -17.80 -8.22
N MET A 569 -16.70 -19.08 -7.85
CA MET A 569 -17.86 -19.62 -7.13
C MET A 569 -18.02 -19.00 -5.76
N ILE A 570 -16.91 -18.76 -5.05
CA ILE A 570 -16.92 -18.08 -3.76
C ILE A 570 -17.49 -16.67 -3.89
N VAL A 571 -17.03 -15.88 -4.87
CA VAL A 571 -17.52 -14.52 -5.11
C VAL A 571 -19.01 -14.53 -5.43
N ARG A 572 -19.46 -15.37 -6.38
CA ARG A 572 -20.88 -15.48 -6.74
C ARG A 572 -21.75 -15.88 -5.54
N ARG A 573 -21.25 -16.75 -4.66
CA ARG A 573 -21.95 -17.15 -3.45
C ARG A 573 -22.03 -16.01 -2.42
N VAL A 574 -20.94 -15.25 -2.26
CA VAL A 574 -20.91 -14.05 -1.39
C VAL A 574 -21.88 -13.00 -1.90
N GLU A 575 -21.92 -12.73 -3.20
CA GLU A 575 -22.85 -11.79 -3.83
C GLU A 575 -24.31 -12.23 -3.63
N ALA A 576 -24.61 -13.51 -3.88
CA ALA A 576 -25.94 -14.06 -3.64
C ALA A 576 -26.35 -13.98 -2.15
N LEU A 577 -25.43 -14.26 -1.23
CA LEU A 577 -25.66 -14.14 0.21
C LEU A 577 -25.90 -12.68 0.61
N ALA A 578 -25.13 -11.74 0.08
CA ALA A 578 -25.30 -10.31 0.33
C ALA A 578 -26.66 -9.82 -0.16
N ALA A 579 -27.06 -10.19 -1.38
CA ALA A 579 -28.36 -9.87 -1.94
C ALA A 579 -29.51 -10.47 -1.10
N PHE A 580 -29.36 -11.72 -0.65
CA PHE A 580 -30.34 -12.36 0.22
C PHE A 580 -30.49 -11.63 1.56
N LEU A 581 -29.39 -11.30 2.24
CA LEU A 581 -29.42 -10.60 3.53
C LEU A 581 -29.88 -9.15 3.44
N ALA A 582 -29.94 -8.57 2.25
CA ALA A 582 -30.58 -7.28 2.04
C ALA A 582 -32.12 -7.36 2.15
N THR A 583 -32.71 -8.54 1.91
CA THR A 583 -34.16 -8.78 2.01
C THR A 583 -34.64 -8.95 3.46
N ASP A 584 -35.93 -8.75 3.70
CA ASP A 584 -36.53 -9.00 5.02
C ASP A 584 -36.50 -10.48 5.39
N ASP A 585 -36.66 -11.38 4.42
CA ASP A 585 -36.56 -12.82 4.66
C ASP A 585 -35.16 -13.23 5.12
N GLY A 586 -34.13 -12.69 4.47
CA GLY A 586 -32.73 -12.96 4.85
C GLY A 586 -32.36 -12.43 6.22
N LYS A 587 -32.77 -11.21 6.56
CA LYS A 587 -32.53 -10.62 7.90
C LYS A 587 -33.19 -11.43 9.01
N ASN A 588 -34.45 -11.82 8.81
CA ASN A 588 -35.21 -12.58 9.80
C ASN A 588 -34.68 -14.01 9.94
N LEU A 589 -34.33 -14.67 8.83
CA LEU A 589 -33.71 -16.00 8.89
C LEU A 589 -32.35 -15.95 9.60
N LEU A 590 -31.53 -14.92 9.34
CA LEU A 590 -30.26 -14.73 10.04
C LEU A 590 -30.47 -14.57 11.56
N ALA A 591 -31.45 -13.76 11.97
CA ALA A 591 -31.81 -13.58 13.37
C ALA A 591 -32.28 -14.91 14.03
N GLY A 592 -33.15 -15.65 13.34
CA GLY A 592 -33.63 -16.97 13.79
C GLY A 592 -32.49 -17.99 13.94
N THR A 593 -31.60 -18.07 12.97
CA THR A 593 -30.43 -18.97 13.01
C THR A 593 -29.43 -18.57 14.09
N LYS A 594 -29.17 -17.27 14.30
CA LYS A 594 -28.34 -16.78 15.41
C LYS A 594 -28.95 -17.12 16.77
N ARG A 595 -30.28 -17.01 16.91
CA ARG A 595 -30.99 -17.45 18.12
C ARG A 595 -30.82 -18.95 18.37
N ALA A 596 -30.99 -19.78 17.35
CA ALA A 596 -30.75 -21.22 17.43
C ALA A 596 -29.30 -21.54 17.84
N ALA A 597 -28.32 -20.93 17.18
CA ALA A 597 -26.90 -21.12 17.47
C ALA A 597 -26.51 -20.69 18.89
N ASN A 598 -27.07 -19.59 19.41
CA ASN A 598 -26.83 -19.13 20.77
C ASN A 598 -27.42 -20.08 21.82
N ILE A 599 -28.63 -20.59 21.61
CA ILE A 599 -29.25 -21.58 22.50
C ILE A 599 -28.40 -22.86 22.53
N LEU A 600 -28.01 -23.38 21.36
CA LEU A 600 -27.14 -24.54 21.25
C LEU A 600 -25.82 -24.32 22.02
N ARG A 601 -25.13 -23.21 21.78
CA ARG A 601 -23.86 -22.90 22.45
C ARG A 601 -23.99 -22.88 23.98
N ILE A 602 -25.10 -22.35 24.51
CA ILE A 602 -25.36 -22.31 25.96
C ILE A 602 -25.61 -23.72 26.51
N GLU A 603 -26.48 -24.50 25.87
CA GLU A 603 -26.84 -25.83 26.34
C GLU A 603 -25.71 -26.85 26.14
N GLU A 604 -24.94 -26.77 25.04
CA GLU A 604 -23.77 -27.62 24.80
C GLU A 604 -22.67 -27.38 25.84
N LYS A 605 -22.46 -26.10 26.22
CA LYS A 605 -21.53 -25.74 27.30
C LYS A 605 -22.01 -26.26 28.66
N LYS A 606 -23.31 -26.22 28.92
CA LYS A 606 -23.92 -26.67 30.17
C LYS A 606 -23.86 -28.19 30.32
N ASP A 607 -24.12 -28.92 29.24
CA ASP A 607 -24.20 -30.38 29.25
C ASP A 607 -22.87 -31.06 28.85
N GLY A 608 -21.86 -30.28 28.44
CA GLY A 608 -20.52 -30.76 28.09
C GLY A 608 -20.45 -31.63 26.84
N ARG A 609 -21.48 -31.57 25.98
CA ARG A 609 -21.59 -32.36 24.74
C ARG A 609 -22.30 -31.57 23.64
N ALA A 610 -22.04 -31.92 22.39
CA ALA A 610 -22.79 -31.40 21.24
C ALA A 610 -24.13 -32.13 21.07
N PHE A 611 -25.14 -31.43 20.54
CA PHE A 611 -26.45 -32.01 20.21
C PHE A 611 -26.53 -32.41 18.74
N ASP A 612 -25.60 -33.28 18.33
CA ASP A 612 -25.52 -33.82 16.98
C ASP A 612 -26.45 -35.04 16.81
N GLY A 613 -26.91 -35.26 15.57
CA GLY A 613 -27.77 -36.38 15.18
C GLY A 613 -29.20 -35.99 14.82
N VAL A 614 -29.89 -36.93 14.17
CA VAL A 614 -31.25 -36.73 13.63
C VAL A 614 -32.27 -36.68 14.77
N PRO A 615 -33.19 -35.70 14.81
CA PRO A 615 -34.29 -35.69 15.77
C PRO A 615 -35.22 -36.90 15.57
N ASP A 616 -35.74 -37.43 16.67
CA ASP A 616 -36.72 -38.51 16.67
C ASP A 616 -38.13 -37.94 16.46
N ALA A 617 -38.75 -38.29 15.33
CA ALA A 617 -40.06 -37.80 14.95
C ALA A 617 -41.19 -38.24 15.91
N SER A 618 -41.00 -39.33 16.66
CA SER A 618 -41.97 -39.79 17.66
C SER A 618 -42.06 -38.87 18.89
N LEU A 619 -41.06 -38.01 19.09
CA LEU A 619 -40.96 -37.08 20.22
C LEU A 619 -41.43 -35.66 19.88
N TYR A 620 -41.96 -35.41 18.68
CA TYR A 620 -42.53 -34.11 18.31
C TYR A 620 -43.86 -33.88 19.03
N ALA A 621 -43.85 -32.99 20.03
CA ALA A 621 -45.01 -32.74 20.89
C ALA A 621 -46.01 -31.74 20.28
N GLN A 622 -45.53 -30.81 19.44
CA GLN A 622 -46.34 -29.76 18.82
C GLN A 622 -46.27 -29.85 17.28
N ASP A 623 -47.29 -29.33 16.60
CA ASP A 623 -47.33 -29.32 15.14
C ASP A 623 -46.26 -28.39 14.53
N GLU A 624 -45.85 -27.36 15.26
CA GLU A 624 -44.75 -26.47 14.92
C GLU A 624 -43.40 -27.20 14.81
N GLU A 625 -43.15 -28.23 15.64
CA GLU A 625 -41.93 -29.05 15.56
C GLU A 625 -41.92 -29.89 14.27
N LYS A 626 -43.06 -30.49 13.93
CA LYS A 626 -43.24 -31.25 12.68
C LYS A 626 -43.11 -30.36 11.45
N ALA A 627 -43.72 -29.17 11.49
CA ALA A 627 -43.66 -28.19 10.42
C ALA A 627 -42.23 -27.69 10.20
N LEU A 628 -41.48 -27.43 11.27
CA LEU A 628 -40.06 -27.05 11.18
C LEU A 628 -39.21 -28.18 10.60
N ALA A 629 -39.38 -29.42 11.05
CA ALA A 629 -38.65 -30.56 10.49
C ALA A 629 -38.89 -30.72 8.98
N ALA A 630 -40.16 -30.66 8.54
CA ALA A 630 -40.52 -30.75 7.12
C ALA A 630 -39.98 -29.56 6.30
N ALA A 631 -39.97 -28.35 6.87
CA ALA A 631 -39.41 -27.17 6.22
C ALA A 631 -37.88 -27.27 6.07
N ILE A 632 -37.18 -27.81 7.07
CA ILE A 632 -35.73 -28.05 7.02
C ILE A 632 -35.40 -29.07 5.92
N ASP A 633 -36.10 -30.21 5.87
CA ASP A 633 -35.85 -31.25 4.88
C ASP A 633 -36.03 -30.71 3.46
N ARG A 634 -37.11 -29.94 3.23
CA ARG A 634 -37.37 -29.30 1.95
C ARG A 634 -36.30 -28.27 1.60
N ALA A 635 -35.95 -27.37 2.53
CA ALA A 635 -34.94 -26.35 2.30
C ALA A 635 -33.56 -26.96 1.99
N LYS A 636 -33.16 -28.02 2.70
CA LYS A 636 -31.92 -28.76 2.43
C LYS A 636 -31.92 -29.38 1.04
N ALA A 637 -33.02 -30.04 0.65
CA ALA A 637 -33.14 -30.66 -0.68
C ALA A 637 -33.11 -29.61 -1.80
N ASP A 638 -33.94 -28.57 -1.71
CA ASP A 638 -34.07 -27.54 -2.73
C ASP A 638 -32.79 -26.70 -2.86
N ALA A 639 -32.17 -26.30 -1.73
CA ALA A 639 -30.91 -25.57 -1.75
C ALA A 639 -29.73 -26.43 -2.20
N GLY A 640 -29.67 -27.70 -1.80
CA GLY A 640 -28.66 -28.64 -2.28
C GLY A 640 -28.73 -28.84 -3.79
N ALA A 641 -29.94 -28.99 -4.34
CA ALA A 641 -30.16 -29.09 -5.79
C ALA A 641 -29.77 -27.79 -6.54
N ALA A 642 -30.01 -26.63 -5.94
CA ALA A 642 -29.62 -25.34 -6.52
C ALA A 642 -28.09 -25.12 -6.46
N VAL A 643 -27.44 -25.42 -5.34
CA VAL A 643 -25.97 -25.35 -5.19
C VAL A 643 -25.27 -26.30 -6.15
N ALA A 644 -25.80 -27.50 -6.36
CA ALA A 644 -25.27 -28.45 -7.35
C ALA A 644 -25.36 -27.94 -8.80
N LYS A 645 -26.27 -27.00 -9.07
CA LYS A 645 -26.40 -26.28 -10.35
C LYS A 645 -25.71 -24.91 -10.35
N GLU A 646 -25.00 -24.58 -9.26
CA GLU A 646 -24.33 -23.29 -9.04
C GLU A 646 -25.28 -22.08 -9.06
N ASP A 647 -26.57 -22.33 -8.83
CA ASP A 647 -27.60 -21.30 -8.71
C ASP A 647 -27.72 -20.88 -7.24
N PHE A 648 -26.80 -20.02 -6.81
CA PHE A 648 -26.77 -19.54 -5.43
C PHE A 648 -27.98 -18.66 -5.08
N ALA A 649 -28.58 -17.97 -6.06
CA ALA A 649 -29.78 -17.17 -5.82
C ALA A 649 -31.00 -18.06 -5.52
N ALA A 650 -31.19 -19.14 -6.27
CA ALA A 650 -32.22 -20.13 -5.98
C ALA A 650 -31.96 -20.84 -4.65
N ALA A 651 -30.69 -21.14 -4.31
CA ALA A 651 -30.33 -21.73 -3.02
C ALA A 651 -30.71 -20.82 -1.84
N MET A 652 -30.45 -19.50 -1.95
CA MET A 652 -30.87 -18.53 -0.93
C MET A 652 -32.40 -18.39 -0.86
N THR A 653 -33.09 -18.47 -1.99
CA THR A 653 -34.57 -18.43 -2.06
C THR A 653 -35.18 -19.66 -1.38
N ALA A 654 -34.60 -20.85 -1.58
CA ALA A 654 -35.01 -22.06 -0.89
C ALA A 654 -34.83 -21.93 0.63
N MET A 655 -33.73 -21.30 1.08
CA MET A 655 -33.49 -21.02 2.50
C MET A 655 -34.49 -20.01 3.08
N ALA A 656 -34.95 -19.02 2.30
CA ALA A 656 -35.99 -18.09 2.73
C ALA A 656 -37.29 -18.81 3.16
N GLY A 657 -37.62 -19.93 2.50
CA GLY A 657 -38.78 -20.75 2.83
C GLY A 657 -38.75 -21.38 4.24
N LEU A 658 -37.58 -21.41 4.89
CA LEU A 658 -37.42 -21.89 6.26
C LEU A 658 -37.96 -20.88 7.30
N ARG A 659 -37.97 -19.57 6.96
CA ARG A 659 -38.30 -18.49 7.90
C ARG A 659 -39.65 -18.69 8.61
N PRO A 660 -40.79 -18.91 7.93
CA PRO A 660 -42.09 -18.98 8.62
C PRO A 660 -42.16 -20.10 9.67
N ALA A 661 -41.50 -21.23 9.41
CA ALA A 661 -41.46 -22.35 10.34
C ALA A 661 -40.52 -22.09 11.54
N VAL A 662 -39.40 -21.39 11.32
CA VAL A 662 -38.48 -20.97 12.39
C VAL A 662 -39.15 -19.94 13.32
N ASP A 663 -39.83 -18.95 12.74
CA ASP A 663 -40.56 -17.94 13.51
C ASP A 663 -41.66 -18.58 14.36
N ALA A 664 -42.48 -19.47 13.77
CA ALA A 664 -43.54 -20.19 14.48
C ALA A 664 -43.00 -21.11 15.60
N PHE A 665 -41.88 -21.80 15.35
CA PHE A 665 -41.23 -22.63 16.36
C PHE A 665 -40.79 -21.78 17.56
N PHE A 666 -40.14 -20.64 17.33
CA PHE A 666 -39.64 -19.80 18.41
C PHE A 666 -40.71 -19.00 19.16
N ASP A 667 -41.88 -18.79 18.54
CA ASP A 667 -43.03 -18.14 19.16
C ASP A 667 -43.81 -19.09 20.09
N LYS A 668 -43.95 -20.37 19.69
CA LYS A 668 -44.85 -21.33 20.36
C LYS A 668 -44.15 -22.47 21.10
N VAL A 669 -42.94 -22.85 20.69
CA VAL A 669 -42.22 -24.00 21.25
C VAL A 669 -41.19 -23.53 22.28
N THR A 670 -41.33 -24.03 23.52
CA THR A 670 -40.34 -23.80 24.58
C THR A 670 -39.21 -24.83 24.47
N VAL A 671 -38.01 -24.42 24.06
CA VAL A 671 -36.88 -25.34 23.83
C VAL A 671 -36.45 -26.10 25.09
N ASN A 672 -36.41 -25.42 26.24
CA ASN A 672 -36.03 -26.03 27.52
C ASN A 672 -37.24 -26.73 28.18
N ALA A 673 -37.72 -27.82 27.58
CA ALA A 673 -38.81 -28.62 28.10
C ALA A 673 -38.45 -29.34 29.42
N ASP A 674 -39.45 -29.58 30.28
CA ASP A 674 -39.27 -30.34 31.53
C ASP A 674 -38.89 -31.81 31.27
N ASP A 675 -39.41 -32.39 30.19
CA ASP A 675 -39.03 -33.71 29.71
C ASP A 675 -37.66 -33.66 29.00
N LYS A 676 -36.70 -34.43 29.53
CA LYS A 676 -35.32 -34.47 29.02
C LYS A 676 -35.22 -34.98 27.57
N ALA A 677 -36.04 -35.95 27.18
CA ALA A 677 -36.02 -36.51 25.83
C ALA A 677 -36.58 -35.50 24.83
N VAL A 678 -37.66 -34.79 25.18
CA VAL A 678 -38.24 -33.73 24.35
C VAL A 678 -37.30 -32.53 24.23
N ARG A 679 -36.64 -32.11 25.32
CA ARG A 679 -35.62 -31.06 25.30
C ARG A 679 -34.47 -31.42 24.37
N GLU A 680 -33.91 -32.63 24.50
CA GLU A 680 -32.83 -33.09 23.62
C GLU A 680 -33.28 -33.11 22.15
N ASN A 681 -34.50 -33.56 21.87
CA ASN A 681 -35.04 -33.60 20.51
C ASN A 681 -35.18 -32.21 19.89
N ARG A 682 -35.68 -31.23 20.66
CA ARG A 682 -35.77 -29.82 20.25
C ARG A 682 -34.39 -29.20 20.00
N LEU A 683 -33.38 -29.56 20.79
CA LEU A 683 -31.99 -29.12 20.57
C LEU A 683 -31.40 -29.73 19.29
N LYS A 684 -31.65 -31.02 19.00
CA LYS A 684 -31.29 -31.64 17.71
C LYS A 684 -31.97 -30.92 16.54
N LEU A 685 -33.25 -30.56 16.68
CA LEU A 685 -33.98 -29.80 15.66
C LEU A 685 -33.40 -28.39 15.43
N LEU A 686 -32.92 -27.71 16.48
CA LEU A 686 -32.17 -26.45 16.33
C LEU A 686 -30.83 -26.65 15.60
N ASN A 687 -30.13 -27.76 15.85
CA ASN A 687 -28.90 -28.09 15.14
C ASN A 687 -29.17 -28.35 13.65
N GLU A 688 -30.32 -28.95 13.32
CA GLU A 688 -30.75 -29.16 11.94
C GLU A 688 -30.97 -27.84 11.17
N ILE A 689 -31.42 -26.75 11.83
CA ILE A 689 -31.45 -25.39 11.24
C ILE A 689 -30.03 -24.94 10.89
N ARG A 690 -29.07 -25.06 11.84
CA ARG A 690 -27.66 -24.71 11.63
C ARG A 690 -27.05 -25.50 10.47
N ALA A 691 -27.35 -26.79 10.39
CA ALA A 691 -26.91 -27.67 9.32
C ALA A 691 -27.52 -27.30 7.97
N ALA A 692 -28.81 -26.90 7.92
CA ALA A 692 -29.46 -26.47 6.70
C ALA A 692 -28.82 -25.20 6.11
N THR A 693 -28.55 -24.19 6.94
CA THR A 693 -27.92 -22.94 6.48
C THR A 693 -26.49 -23.16 5.98
N ARG A 694 -25.77 -24.15 6.53
CA ARG A 694 -24.42 -24.53 6.06
C ARG A 694 -24.38 -25.07 4.63
N ALA A 695 -25.52 -25.40 4.02
CA ALA A 695 -25.56 -25.69 2.58
C ALA A 695 -25.16 -24.47 1.74
N VAL A 696 -25.37 -23.24 2.25
CA VAL A 696 -25.13 -22.00 1.52
C VAL A 696 -24.09 -21.09 2.18
N ALA A 697 -24.00 -21.03 3.51
CA ALA A 697 -22.96 -20.30 4.25
C ALA A 697 -22.96 -20.66 5.74
N ASP A 698 -21.85 -20.43 6.44
CA ASP A 698 -21.83 -20.48 7.91
C ASP A 698 -22.33 -19.15 8.50
N PHE A 699 -23.64 -19.11 8.81
CA PHE A 699 -24.29 -17.92 9.35
C PHE A 699 -23.74 -17.50 10.72
N SER A 700 -23.01 -18.38 11.43
CA SER A 700 -22.37 -18.02 12.70
C SER A 700 -21.18 -17.06 12.54
N LYS A 701 -20.64 -16.93 11.32
CA LYS A 701 -19.55 -16.00 11.00
C LYS A 701 -20.03 -14.59 10.64
N ILE A 702 -21.33 -14.41 10.41
CA ILE A 702 -21.92 -13.15 9.97
C ILE A 702 -22.12 -12.24 11.18
N GLN A 703 -21.52 -11.06 11.16
CA GLN A 703 -21.65 -10.04 12.20
C GLN A 703 -23.02 -9.34 12.12
N ASP A 704 -23.44 -8.73 13.22
CA ASP A 704 -24.71 -7.99 13.29
C ASP A 704 -24.71 -6.72 12.44
#